data_AF-A0AAD6TS10-F1
#
_entry.id   AF-A0AAD6TS10-F1
#
_cell.length_a   1.000
_cell.length_b   1.000
_cell.length_c   1.000
_cell.angle_alpha   90.00
_cell.angle_beta   90.00
_cell.angle_gamma   90.00
#
_symmetry.space_group_name_H-M   'P 1'
#
loop_
_entity.id
_entity.type
_entity.pdbx_description
1 polymer ?
#
loop_
_entity_poly.entity_id
_entity_poly.type
_entity_poly.pdbx_seq_one_letter_code
_entity_poly.pdbx_strand_id
1 'polypeptide(L)'
;MTRLPYAPIPSHLAPHVLDEAAHNWAVWEKTVRACLILAGLDAHLSGAIPCPDPTADPAAAAHWHENDRAVVSFLALKASRDEQLYIASHAQGGAQAVWDALLARHFDAAAQIRLLCEAFSVRYGTEPPAATSARIDALATRAFALGPIRKNTLVSALTVHAVQGDAQGAVPGARTEPALDAERTVLATLTAELTTLRRDLLPAVEAFAQASSTEEAQWTRLLERLFQALGRVDALTIAPGWGQAIADRREVLDEIHRLQCMLESYNRREDPLAQPASDTEQHAMVSIATEMVHVENDFAPAVARHLERGPDERQRSGLIELLEQSLVRLDGITLKPEWEEVRTRRKCAVDEVQRLLNTLDRSSQSATPNPSSAVVGAEQNVIARIAAELDNVRSLLAPAVGTFPRPPSLQTDEQERRHLLRQLSETLERLDAISIETNWEQARKERWGVVKAVKELLGTLQDLPTCAEEQAALHAFASERSNTQALLTPAVTDFLESPSDREQLRLSELLLQALERLDAVGLESAWTQARTARRKAVKEVQALQISIEPPPPSTASSTGENLALSAIASEMSKIQNELSPAITTFARTFQLSDRGPREKERLRLSELSLRFLERLDAISVESGWDDARRQRKSAVKEVQALQTRLDAL
;
A
#
# COMPACT_ATOMS: atom_id res chain seq x y z
N MET A 1 10.08 -33.14 -6.85
CA MET A 1 11.14 -32.78 -7.81
C MET A 1 10.65 -31.72 -8.78
N THR A 2 10.83 -30.44 -8.45
CA THR A 2 10.55 -29.34 -9.37
C THR A 2 11.80 -29.15 -10.24
N ARG A 3 11.92 -29.92 -11.33
CA ARG A 3 12.94 -29.61 -12.34
C ARG A 3 12.65 -28.21 -12.86
N LEU A 4 13.67 -27.34 -12.91
CA LEU A 4 13.59 -26.06 -13.62
C LEU A 4 12.89 -26.34 -14.97
N PRO A 5 11.68 -25.81 -15.20
CA PRO A 5 10.95 -26.14 -16.40
C PRO A 5 11.82 -25.71 -17.58
N TYR A 6 12.07 -26.64 -18.49
CA TYR A 6 12.68 -26.41 -19.81
C TYR A 6 11.78 -25.54 -20.71
N ALA A 7 10.98 -24.67 -20.12
CA ALA A 7 10.18 -23.70 -20.83
C ALA A 7 11.15 -22.70 -21.48
N PRO A 8 11.06 -22.48 -22.79
CA PRO A 8 11.88 -21.50 -23.47
C PRO A 8 11.62 -20.14 -22.81
N ILE A 9 12.67 -19.58 -22.20
CA ILE A 9 12.63 -18.22 -21.65
C ILE A 9 12.22 -17.30 -22.80
N PRO A 10 11.15 -16.50 -22.67
CA PRO A 10 10.75 -15.55 -23.69
C PRO A 10 11.96 -14.72 -24.14
N SER A 11 12.14 -14.52 -25.44
CA SER A 11 13.37 -13.93 -26.00
C SER A 11 13.72 -12.55 -25.42
N HIS A 12 12.71 -11.81 -24.94
CA HIS A 12 12.86 -10.51 -24.28
C HIS A 12 13.27 -10.60 -22.80
N LEU A 13 13.16 -11.78 -22.19
CA LEU A 13 13.66 -12.13 -20.85
C LEU A 13 14.97 -12.92 -20.93
N ALA A 14 15.54 -13.10 -22.13
CA ALA A 14 16.86 -13.70 -22.28
C ALA A 14 17.84 -12.83 -21.47
N PRO A 15 18.42 -13.34 -20.38
CA PRO A 15 19.28 -12.53 -19.54
C PRO A 15 20.48 -12.10 -20.35
N HIS A 16 20.83 -10.82 -20.23
CA HIS A 16 22.15 -10.34 -20.64
C HIS A 16 23.21 -11.23 -19.96
N VAL A 17 24.36 -11.42 -20.60
CA VAL A 17 25.47 -12.15 -19.98
C VAL A 17 26.15 -11.19 -18.99
N LEU A 18 26.25 -11.57 -17.70
CA LEU A 18 26.94 -10.75 -16.70
C LEU A 18 28.40 -10.58 -17.11
N ASP A 19 28.85 -9.34 -17.19
CA ASP A 19 30.22 -9.00 -17.55
C ASP A 19 30.64 -7.73 -16.81
N GLU A 20 31.73 -7.84 -16.04
CA GLU A 20 32.32 -6.73 -15.28
C GLU A 20 32.65 -5.55 -16.20
N ALA A 21 33.19 -5.82 -17.41
CA ALA A 21 33.56 -4.78 -18.37
C ALA A 21 32.34 -4.10 -19.00
N ALA A 22 31.19 -4.78 -19.04
CA ALA A 22 29.96 -4.22 -19.59
C ALA A 22 29.17 -3.38 -18.58
N HIS A 23 29.55 -3.39 -17.29
CA HIS A 23 28.86 -2.69 -16.19
C HIS A 23 27.34 -2.93 -16.20
N ASN A 24 26.91 -4.15 -16.47
CA ASN A 24 25.50 -4.49 -16.71
C ASN A 24 24.78 -5.13 -15.51
N TRP A 25 25.37 -5.03 -14.30
CA TRP A 25 24.87 -5.64 -13.07
C TRP A 25 23.38 -5.38 -12.84
N ALA A 26 22.93 -4.12 -12.79
CA ALA A 26 21.54 -3.81 -12.45
C ALA A 26 20.50 -4.46 -13.41
N VAL A 27 20.81 -4.50 -14.71
CA VAL A 27 19.94 -5.10 -15.71
C VAL A 27 19.98 -6.63 -15.60
N TRP A 28 21.18 -7.18 -15.40
CA TRP A 28 21.39 -8.60 -15.19
C TRP A 28 20.65 -9.11 -13.95
N GLU A 29 20.85 -8.44 -12.80
CA GLU A 29 20.28 -8.78 -11.50
C GLU A 29 18.76 -8.85 -11.59
N LYS A 30 18.14 -7.82 -12.16
CA LYS A 30 16.68 -7.75 -12.35
C LYS A 30 16.16 -8.93 -13.17
N THR A 31 16.86 -9.28 -14.25
CA THR A 31 16.43 -10.34 -15.16
C THR A 31 16.60 -11.72 -14.54
N VAL A 32 17.72 -11.96 -13.84
CA VAL A 32 18.00 -13.21 -13.12
C VAL A 32 17.00 -13.41 -11.97
N ARG A 33 16.77 -12.38 -11.15
CA ARG A 33 15.76 -12.45 -10.08
C ARG A 33 14.37 -12.76 -10.65
N ALA A 34 13.95 -12.09 -11.72
CA ALA A 34 12.65 -12.38 -12.35
C ALA A 34 12.55 -13.84 -12.81
N CYS A 35 13.61 -14.40 -13.40
CA CYS A 35 13.64 -15.82 -13.79
C CYS A 35 13.52 -16.76 -12.58
N LEU A 36 14.23 -16.46 -11.49
CA LEU A 36 14.20 -17.28 -10.28
C LEU A 36 12.87 -17.17 -9.52
N ILE A 37 12.25 -15.99 -9.49
CA ILE A 37 10.89 -15.79 -8.94
C ILE A 37 9.88 -16.66 -9.70
N LEU A 38 9.93 -16.63 -11.04
CA LEU A 38 9.06 -17.47 -11.87
C LEU A 38 9.28 -18.97 -11.65
N ALA A 39 10.48 -19.36 -11.21
CA ALA A 39 10.83 -20.73 -10.84
C ALA A 39 10.55 -21.07 -9.36
N GLY A 40 10.22 -20.08 -8.52
CA GLY A 40 10.08 -20.23 -7.07
C GLY A 40 11.40 -20.54 -6.34
N LEU A 41 12.52 -20.02 -6.85
CA LEU A 41 13.87 -20.29 -6.35
C LEU A 41 14.63 -19.03 -5.89
N ASP A 42 14.00 -17.85 -5.91
CA ASP A 42 14.64 -16.58 -5.57
C ASP A 42 15.05 -16.49 -4.09
N ALA A 43 14.33 -17.17 -3.20
CA ALA A 43 14.63 -17.21 -1.78
C ALA A 43 15.96 -17.91 -1.44
N HIS A 44 16.54 -18.69 -2.37
CA HIS A 44 17.89 -19.23 -2.23
C HIS A 44 18.98 -18.14 -2.38
N LEU A 45 18.70 -17.04 -3.09
CA LEU A 45 19.66 -15.93 -3.21
C LEU A 45 19.80 -15.14 -1.91
N SER A 46 18.70 -14.99 -1.16
CA SER A 46 18.69 -14.25 0.11
C SER A 46 18.99 -15.12 1.33
N GLY A 47 19.06 -16.44 1.17
CA GLY A 47 19.16 -17.37 2.29
C GLY A 47 17.89 -17.45 3.15
N ALA A 48 16.76 -16.93 2.65
CA ALA A 48 15.50 -16.90 3.41
C ALA A 48 14.93 -18.30 3.70
N ILE A 49 15.31 -19.31 2.91
CA ILE A 49 14.96 -20.71 3.16
C ILE A 49 16.19 -21.42 3.77
N PRO A 50 16.20 -21.68 5.09
CA PRO A 50 17.29 -22.43 5.72
C PRO A 50 17.31 -23.88 5.22
N CYS A 51 18.51 -24.47 5.15
CA CYS A 51 18.66 -25.89 4.83
C CYS A 51 18.00 -26.73 5.94
N PRO A 52 17.11 -27.68 5.60
CA PRO A 52 16.57 -28.64 6.55
C PRO A 52 17.69 -29.48 7.21
N ASP A 53 17.47 -29.92 8.45
CA ASP A 53 18.41 -30.81 9.15
C ASP A 53 18.49 -32.17 8.42
N PRO A 54 19.67 -32.55 7.88
CA PRO A 54 19.83 -33.78 7.12
C PRO A 54 19.66 -35.05 7.98
N THR A 55 19.76 -34.95 9.30
CA THR A 55 19.54 -36.09 10.20
C THR A 55 18.06 -36.31 10.51
N ALA A 56 17.27 -35.23 10.56
CA ALA A 56 15.83 -35.28 10.80
C ALA A 56 15.03 -35.56 9.52
N ASP A 57 15.39 -34.93 8.41
CA ASP A 57 14.75 -35.11 7.10
C ASP A 57 15.79 -35.10 5.96
N PRO A 58 16.42 -36.25 5.68
CA PRO A 58 17.45 -36.35 4.64
C PRO A 58 16.91 -36.07 3.23
N ALA A 59 15.62 -36.31 2.98
CA ALA A 59 15.02 -36.12 1.67
C ALA A 59 14.81 -34.63 1.37
N ALA A 60 14.29 -33.86 2.33
CA ALA A 60 14.14 -32.42 2.19
C ALA A 60 15.50 -31.72 2.08
N ALA A 61 16.51 -32.13 2.87
CA ALA A 61 17.87 -31.60 2.77
C ALA A 61 18.49 -31.88 1.39
N ALA A 62 18.33 -33.09 0.85
CA ALA A 62 18.80 -33.43 -0.49
C ALA A 62 18.15 -32.56 -1.57
N HIS A 63 16.83 -32.35 -1.51
CA HIS A 63 16.13 -31.48 -2.46
C HIS A 63 16.58 -30.01 -2.33
N TRP A 64 16.81 -29.52 -1.11
CA TRP A 64 17.32 -28.17 -0.89
C TRP A 64 18.69 -27.98 -1.57
N HIS A 65 19.61 -28.94 -1.40
CA HIS A 65 20.93 -28.91 -2.06
C HIS A 65 20.88 -29.05 -3.58
N GLU A 66 19.89 -29.77 -4.12
CA GLU A 66 19.66 -29.82 -5.58
C GLU A 66 19.22 -28.47 -6.13
N ASN A 67 18.26 -27.83 -5.47
CA ASN A 67 17.77 -26.51 -5.86
C ASN A 67 18.86 -25.44 -5.74
N ASP A 68 19.59 -25.43 -4.63
CA ASP A 68 20.70 -24.49 -4.41
C ASP A 68 21.78 -24.61 -5.50
N ARG A 69 22.19 -25.84 -5.84
CA ARG A 69 23.13 -26.09 -6.96
C ARG A 69 22.55 -25.69 -8.31
N ALA A 70 21.25 -25.87 -8.52
CA ALA A 70 20.59 -25.45 -9.75
C ALA A 70 20.60 -23.92 -9.91
N VAL A 71 20.40 -23.17 -8.82
CA VAL A 71 20.52 -21.70 -8.81
C VAL A 71 21.97 -21.29 -9.13
N VAL A 72 22.98 -21.85 -8.46
CA VAL A 72 24.40 -21.56 -8.75
C VAL A 72 24.73 -21.82 -10.23
N SER A 73 24.28 -22.95 -10.76
CA SER A 73 24.49 -23.32 -12.16
C SER A 73 23.80 -22.35 -13.13
N PHE A 74 22.61 -21.88 -12.77
CA PHE A 74 21.88 -20.88 -13.54
C PHE A 74 22.61 -19.53 -13.54
N LEU A 75 23.12 -19.07 -12.40
CA LEU A 75 23.92 -17.85 -12.32
C LEU A 75 25.15 -17.94 -13.23
N ALA A 76 25.87 -19.07 -13.18
CA ALA A 76 27.03 -19.31 -14.05
C ALA A 76 26.66 -19.32 -15.54
N LEU A 77 25.54 -19.96 -15.92
CA LEU A 77 25.06 -19.98 -17.30
C LEU A 77 24.74 -18.58 -17.85
N LYS A 78 24.42 -17.63 -16.95
CA LYS A 78 24.10 -16.24 -17.29
C LYS A 78 25.27 -15.29 -17.09
N ALA A 79 26.49 -15.81 -16.95
CA ALA A 79 27.68 -15.03 -16.71
C ALA A 79 28.74 -15.23 -17.81
N SER A 80 29.61 -14.25 -18.02
CA SER A 80 30.76 -14.35 -18.92
C SER A 80 31.73 -15.43 -18.43
N ARG A 81 32.72 -15.79 -19.25
CA ARG A 81 33.68 -16.84 -18.86
C ARG A 81 34.46 -16.48 -17.60
N ASP A 82 34.84 -15.22 -17.45
CA ASP A 82 35.61 -14.75 -16.28
C ASP A 82 34.73 -14.75 -15.03
N GLU A 83 33.47 -14.32 -15.16
CA GLU A 83 32.50 -14.36 -14.07
C GLU A 83 32.10 -15.80 -13.70
N GLN A 84 32.07 -16.73 -14.66
CA GLN A 84 31.88 -18.17 -14.37
C GLN A 84 33.01 -18.73 -13.49
N LEU A 85 34.26 -18.34 -13.74
CA LEU A 85 35.39 -18.74 -12.90
C LEU A 85 35.27 -18.16 -11.49
N TYR A 86 34.83 -16.90 -11.38
CA TYR A 86 34.59 -16.26 -10.10
C TYR A 86 33.42 -16.90 -9.32
N ILE A 87 32.33 -17.27 -10.00
CA ILE A 87 31.21 -18.01 -9.41
C ILE A 87 31.70 -19.38 -8.92
N ALA A 88 32.51 -20.08 -9.72
CA ALA A 88 33.02 -21.40 -9.37
C ALA A 88 33.88 -21.39 -8.09
N SER A 89 34.63 -20.31 -7.82
CA SER A 89 35.43 -20.20 -6.60
C SER A 89 34.59 -20.00 -5.33
N HIS A 90 33.33 -19.57 -5.46
CA HIS A 90 32.40 -19.33 -4.33
C HIS A 90 31.29 -20.38 -4.23
N ALA A 91 31.18 -21.30 -5.20
CA ALA A 91 30.11 -22.28 -5.30
C ALA A 91 30.00 -23.22 -4.07
N GLN A 92 31.06 -23.38 -3.28
CA GLN A 92 31.03 -24.19 -2.05
C GLN A 92 30.14 -23.60 -0.95
N GLY A 93 29.94 -22.28 -0.96
CA GLY A 93 29.07 -21.59 0.00
C GLY A 93 27.58 -21.57 -0.39
N GLY A 94 27.22 -22.21 -1.51
CA GLY A 94 25.85 -22.24 -2.03
C GLY A 94 25.44 -20.96 -2.78
N ALA A 95 24.16 -20.87 -3.16
CA ALA A 95 23.65 -19.79 -4.01
C ALA A 95 23.75 -18.41 -3.35
N GLN A 96 23.46 -18.31 -2.05
CA GLN A 96 23.55 -17.06 -1.30
C GLN A 96 24.98 -16.51 -1.28
N ALA A 97 25.98 -17.34 -0.93
CA ALA A 97 27.37 -16.90 -0.89
C ALA A 97 27.89 -16.43 -2.27
N VAL A 98 27.50 -17.14 -3.34
CA VAL A 98 27.79 -16.73 -4.71
C VAL A 98 27.12 -15.39 -5.02
N TRP A 99 25.85 -15.22 -4.63
CA TRP A 99 25.10 -13.99 -4.88
C TRP A 99 25.71 -12.79 -4.15
N ASP A 100 26.06 -12.95 -2.88
CA ASP A 100 26.70 -11.89 -2.07
C ASP A 100 28.09 -11.54 -2.61
N ALA A 101 28.86 -12.53 -3.06
CA ALA A 101 30.17 -12.29 -3.69
C ALA A 101 30.04 -11.52 -5.01
N LEU A 102 29.07 -11.90 -5.85
CA LEU A 102 28.76 -11.17 -7.09
C LEU A 102 28.28 -9.75 -6.79
N LEU A 103 27.42 -9.58 -5.79
CA LEU A 103 26.97 -8.26 -5.36
C LEU A 103 28.17 -7.42 -4.91
N ALA A 104 29.04 -7.93 -4.03
CA ALA A 104 30.23 -7.20 -3.57
C ALA A 104 31.20 -6.85 -4.72
N ARG A 105 31.34 -7.73 -5.71
CA ARG A 105 32.23 -7.55 -6.87
C ARG A 105 31.71 -6.49 -7.85
N HIS A 106 30.41 -6.52 -8.16
CA HIS A 106 29.82 -5.67 -9.19
C HIS A 106 29.19 -4.39 -8.66
N PHE A 107 28.81 -4.37 -7.38
CA PHE A 107 28.31 -3.19 -6.68
C PHE A 107 29.47 -2.44 -6.02
N ASP A 108 30.17 -1.61 -6.80
CA ASP A 108 31.16 -0.67 -6.25
C ASP A 108 30.50 0.68 -5.95
N ALA A 109 30.06 0.86 -4.70
CA ALA A 109 29.52 2.12 -4.21
C ALA A 109 30.51 3.29 -4.40
N ALA A 110 31.83 3.04 -4.28
CA ALA A 110 32.84 4.07 -4.50
C ALA A 110 32.95 4.45 -5.98
N ALA A 111 32.82 3.50 -6.91
CA ALA A 111 32.71 3.80 -8.34
C ALA A 111 31.44 4.59 -8.66
N GLN A 112 30.30 4.23 -8.06
CA GLN A 112 29.06 5.00 -8.21
C GLN A 112 29.24 6.44 -7.72
N ILE A 113 29.84 6.63 -6.53
CA ILE A 113 30.13 7.96 -5.98
C ILE A 113 31.08 8.74 -6.90
N ARG A 114 32.14 8.13 -7.42
CA ARG A 114 33.06 8.78 -8.38
C ARG A 114 32.34 9.25 -9.64
N LEU A 115 31.45 8.42 -10.21
CA LEU A 115 30.65 8.79 -11.38
C LEU A 115 29.67 9.92 -11.07
N LEU A 116 29.08 9.92 -9.87
CA LEU A 116 28.22 11.01 -9.41
C LEU A 116 29.05 12.30 -9.26
N CYS A 117 30.21 12.26 -8.61
CA CYS A 117 31.11 13.41 -8.49
C CYS A 117 31.53 13.94 -9.87
N GLU A 118 31.85 13.05 -10.83
CA GLU A 118 32.15 13.46 -12.21
C GLU A 118 30.94 14.12 -12.87
N ALA A 119 29.75 13.53 -12.72
CA ALA A 119 28.51 14.08 -13.27
C ALA A 119 28.17 15.45 -12.69
N PHE A 120 28.33 15.62 -11.38
CA PHE A 120 28.16 16.90 -10.68
C PHE A 120 29.26 17.90 -10.99
N SER A 121 30.34 17.51 -11.67
CA SER A 121 31.36 18.44 -12.17
C SER A 121 31.05 18.94 -13.58
N VAL A 122 30.08 18.34 -14.28
CA VAL A 122 29.66 18.80 -15.62
C VAL A 122 28.89 20.12 -15.48
N ARG A 123 29.24 21.09 -16.33
CA ARG A 123 28.60 22.40 -16.42
C ARG A 123 28.20 22.65 -17.87
N TYR A 124 27.10 23.36 -18.08
CA TYR A 124 26.93 24.02 -19.37
C TYR A 124 28.02 25.08 -19.51
N GLY A 125 28.52 25.29 -20.72
CA GLY A 125 29.69 26.12 -20.95
C GLY A 125 29.78 26.51 -22.41
N THR A 126 30.99 26.59 -22.95
CA THR A 126 31.20 26.92 -24.38
C THR A 126 30.86 25.75 -25.32
N GLU A 127 30.71 24.54 -24.79
CA GLU A 127 30.27 23.39 -25.56
C GLU A 127 28.77 23.49 -25.93
N PRO A 128 28.34 22.92 -27.08
CA PRO A 128 26.94 22.87 -27.43
C PRO A 128 26.11 22.18 -26.33
N PRO A 129 24.98 22.75 -25.89
CA PRO A 129 24.16 22.18 -24.80
C PRO A 129 23.77 20.71 -25.01
N ALA A 130 23.55 20.30 -26.26
CA ALA A 130 23.26 18.91 -26.61
C ALA A 130 24.39 17.94 -26.24
N ALA A 131 25.66 18.35 -26.40
CA ALA A 131 26.81 17.53 -26.04
C ALA A 131 26.93 17.38 -24.51
N THR A 132 26.73 18.47 -23.78
CA THR A 132 26.70 18.47 -22.30
C THR A 132 25.57 17.59 -21.76
N SER A 133 24.35 17.72 -22.29
CA SER A 133 23.21 16.86 -21.93
C SER A 133 23.48 15.38 -22.21
N ALA A 134 24.09 15.06 -23.35
CA ALA A 134 24.46 13.68 -23.68
C ALA A 134 25.50 13.11 -22.70
N ARG A 135 26.47 13.93 -22.27
CA ARG A 135 27.45 13.54 -21.26
C ARG A 135 26.80 13.30 -19.89
N ILE A 136 25.87 14.17 -19.47
CA ILE A 136 25.08 13.99 -18.24
C ILE A 136 24.29 12.69 -18.30
N ASP A 137 23.57 12.41 -19.40
CA ASP A 137 22.80 11.17 -19.54
C ASP A 137 23.69 9.93 -19.51
N ALA A 138 24.85 9.97 -20.16
CA ALA A 138 25.82 8.86 -20.15
C ALA A 138 26.36 8.58 -18.74
N LEU A 139 26.76 9.61 -18.00
CA LEU A 139 27.25 9.47 -16.62
C LEU A 139 26.14 9.02 -15.67
N ALA A 140 24.93 9.58 -15.79
CA ALA A 140 23.77 9.16 -15.01
C ALA A 140 23.38 7.71 -15.29
N THR A 141 23.48 7.26 -16.55
CA THR A 141 23.23 5.86 -16.93
C THR A 141 24.24 4.91 -16.29
N ARG A 142 25.52 5.28 -16.27
CA ARG A 142 26.58 4.47 -15.63
C ARG A 142 26.43 4.46 -14.11
N ALA A 143 26.14 5.61 -13.49
CA ALA A 143 25.88 5.70 -12.06
C ALA A 143 24.62 4.90 -11.66
N PHE A 144 23.57 4.95 -12.49
CA PHE A 144 22.37 4.12 -12.34
C PHE A 144 22.69 2.62 -12.41
N ALA A 145 23.53 2.21 -13.35
CA ALA A 145 23.89 0.80 -13.51
C ALA A 145 24.61 0.20 -12.29
N LEU A 146 25.25 1.06 -11.47
CA LEU A 146 25.94 0.69 -10.24
C LEU A 146 25.08 0.80 -8.97
N GLY A 147 23.80 1.21 -9.04
CA GLY A 147 22.97 1.21 -7.83
C GLY A 147 21.55 1.77 -7.94
N PRO A 148 20.83 1.93 -6.82
CA PRO A 148 19.36 2.01 -6.80
C PRO A 148 18.76 3.39 -7.12
N ILE A 149 19.56 4.40 -7.46
CA ILE A 149 19.08 5.76 -7.77
C ILE A 149 18.26 5.70 -9.06
N ARG A 150 17.13 6.41 -9.20
CA ARG A 150 16.36 6.42 -10.47
C ARG A 150 17.07 7.28 -11.53
N LYS A 151 17.28 6.74 -12.74
CA LYS A 151 17.98 7.44 -13.85
C LYS A 151 17.36 8.81 -14.14
N ASN A 152 16.05 8.88 -14.34
CA ASN A 152 15.38 10.13 -14.74
C ASN A 152 15.49 11.22 -13.66
N THR A 153 15.34 10.84 -12.38
CA THR A 153 15.51 11.77 -11.26
C THR A 153 16.93 12.29 -11.19
N LEU A 154 17.92 11.40 -11.37
CA LEU A 154 19.33 11.77 -11.37
C LEU A 154 19.69 12.70 -12.54
N VAL A 155 19.23 12.39 -13.76
CA VAL A 155 19.44 13.26 -14.93
C VAL A 155 18.86 14.65 -14.70
N SER A 156 17.64 14.75 -14.15
CA SER A 156 17.01 16.04 -13.84
C SER A 156 17.82 16.84 -12.82
N ALA A 157 18.25 16.20 -11.72
CA ALA A 157 19.06 16.85 -10.70
C ALA A 157 20.41 17.34 -11.25
N LEU A 158 21.11 16.51 -12.02
CA LEU A 158 22.38 16.86 -12.65
C LEU A 158 22.23 17.98 -13.68
N THR A 159 21.14 17.98 -14.45
CA THR A 159 20.86 19.03 -15.43
C THR A 159 20.61 20.38 -14.76
N VAL A 160 19.80 20.40 -13.69
CA VAL A 160 19.55 21.63 -12.90
C VAL A 160 20.85 22.15 -12.31
N HIS A 161 21.65 21.28 -11.71
CA HIS A 161 22.95 21.65 -11.13
C HIS A 161 23.92 22.20 -12.19
N ALA A 162 23.98 21.57 -13.37
CA ALA A 162 24.82 22.00 -14.47
C ALA A 162 24.45 23.39 -15.01
N VAL A 163 23.17 23.77 -14.97
CA VAL A 163 22.66 25.10 -15.38
C VAL A 163 22.91 26.16 -14.31
N GLN A 164 22.81 25.81 -13.03
CA GLN A 164 22.97 26.75 -11.90
C GLN A 164 24.40 27.30 -11.77
N GLY A 165 25.42 26.56 -12.23
CA GLY A 165 26.81 27.01 -12.17
C GLY A 165 27.12 28.26 -13.02
N ASP A 166 26.40 28.48 -14.12
CA ASP A 166 26.62 29.63 -15.01
C ASP A 166 25.92 30.91 -14.53
N ALA A 167 24.84 30.78 -13.75
CA ALA A 167 24.09 31.92 -13.22
C ALA A 167 24.88 32.76 -12.21
N GLN A 168 25.99 32.25 -11.67
CA GLN A 168 26.87 32.98 -10.75
C GLN A 168 27.83 33.97 -11.46
N GLY A 169 27.89 33.96 -12.79
CA GLY A 169 28.82 34.79 -13.58
C GLY A 169 28.23 36.06 -14.23
N ALA A 170 26.91 36.28 -14.22
CA ALA A 170 26.28 37.33 -15.03
C ALA A 170 25.50 38.39 -14.21
N VAL A 171 26.13 39.57 -14.08
CA VAL A 171 25.61 40.94 -13.82
C VAL A 171 24.90 41.23 -12.48
N PRO A 172 25.48 42.08 -11.60
CA PRO A 172 24.83 42.56 -10.38
C PRO A 172 23.94 43.78 -10.66
N GLY A 173 22.63 43.65 -10.40
CA GLY A 173 21.67 44.76 -10.38
C GLY A 173 21.03 44.90 -8.99
N ALA A 174 21.50 45.89 -8.23
CA ALA A 174 20.88 46.54 -7.06
C ALA A 174 20.06 45.65 -6.09
N ARG A 175 20.73 44.79 -5.32
CA ARG A 175 20.24 44.39 -3.98
C ARG A 175 20.93 45.27 -2.93
N THR A 176 20.18 45.75 -1.94
CA THR A 176 20.74 46.55 -0.84
C THR A 176 21.73 45.71 -0.02
N GLU A 177 22.92 46.26 0.26
CA GLU A 177 24.00 45.58 1.04
C GLU A 177 23.53 44.78 2.27
N PRO A 178 22.62 45.27 3.15
CA PRO A 178 22.20 44.51 4.33
C PRO A 178 21.41 43.22 4.00
N ALA A 179 20.75 43.15 2.84
CA ALA A 179 20.04 41.94 2.43
C ALA A 179 21.01 40.84 1.92
N LEU A 180 22.12 41.25 1.30
CA LEU A 180 23.17 40.34 0.82
C LEU A 180 23.97 39.75 1.97
N ASP A 181 24.22 40.52 3.04
CA ASP A 181 24.94 40.01 4.22
C ASP A 181 24.08 39.04 5.05
N ALA A 182 22.76 39.26 5.10
CA ALA A 182 21.83 38.31 5.71
C ALA A 182 21.72 37.00 4.90
N GLU A 183 21.64 37.09 3.57
CA GLU A 183 21.64 35.92 2.66
C GLU A 183 22.95 35.13 2.79
N ARG A 184 24.10 35.81 2.82
CA ARG A 184 25.43 35.18 3.04
C ARG A 184 25.53 34.49 4.39
N THR A 185 24.97 35.08 5.44
CA THR A 185 24.98 34.49 6.79
C THR A 185 24.16 33.20 6.81
N VAL A 186 22.96 33.21 6.21
CA VAL A 186 22.11 32.02 6.12
C VAL A 186 22.74 30.94 5.25
N LEU A 187 23.37 31.29 4.13
CA LEU A 187 24.12 30.35 3.28
C LEU A 187 25.31 29.73 4.03
N ALA A 188 26.07 30.54 4.78
CA ALA A 188 27.17 30.05 5.59
C ALA A 188 26.69 29.08 6.69
N THR A 189 25.54 29.36 7.33
CA THR A 189 24.93 28.48 8.31
C THR A 189 24.45 27.17 7.68
N LEU A 190 23.75 27.22 6.54
CA LEU A 190 23.30 26.02 5.82
C LEU A 190 24.48 25.15 5.39
N THR A 191 25.53 25.77 4.85
CA THR A 191 26.76 25.06 4.44
C THR A 191 27.46 24.42 5.65
N ALA A 192 27.51 25.11 6.79
CA ALA A 192 28.12 24.59 8.01
C ALA A 192 27.32 23.42 8.61
N GLU A 193 25.99 23.49 8.61
CA GLU A 193 25.12 22.39 9.05
C GLU A 193 25.23 21.18 8.12
N LEU A 194 25.22 21.40 6.81
CA LEU A 194 25.39 20.33 5.82
C LEU A 194 26.75 19.64 5.95
N THR A 195 27.80 20.41 6.20
CA THR A 195 29.14 19.89 6.50
C THR A 195 29.16 19.08 7.80
N THR A 196 28.46 19.56 8.83
CA THR A 196 28.34 18.87 10.13
C THR A 196 27.56 17.56 10.00
N LEU A 197 26.46 17.55 9.24
CA LEU A 197 25.69 16.34 8.93
C LEU A 197 26.55 15.29 8.22
N ARG A 198 27.26 15.71 7.16
CA ARG A 198 28.11 14.80 6.36
C ARG A 198 29.34 14.31 7.12
N ARG A 199 29.94 15.14 7.99
CA ARG A 199 31.14 14.79 8.74
C ARG A 199 30.84 13.95 9.98
N ASP A 200 29.79 14.30 10.72
CA ASP A 200 29.59 13.77 12.08
C ASP A 200 28.44 12.77 12.17
N LEU A 201 27.38 12.94 11.37
CA LEU A 201 26.18 12.11 11.43
C LEU A 201 26.22 10.96 10.42
N LEU A 202 26.64 11.22 9.18
CA LEU A 202 26.70 10.18 8.15
C LEU A 202 27.64 9.01 8.55
N PRO A 203 28.88 9.24 9.01
CA PRO A 203 29.75 8.14 9.44
C PRO A 203 29.25 7.46 10.71
N ALA A 204 28.52 8.17 11.58
CA ALA A 204 27.95 7.60 12.79
C ALA A 204 26.74 6.70 12.50
N VAL A 205 25.91 7.07 11.52
CA VAL A 205 24.80 6.23 11.02
C VAL A 205 25.34 5.03 10.25
N GLU A 206 26.39 5.21 9.44
CA GLU A 206 27.07 4.10 8.73
C GLU A 206 27.75 3.14 9.71
N ALA A 207 28.46 3.66 10.73
CA ALA A 207 29.07 2.84 11.77
C ALA A 207 28.02 2.10 12.60
N PHE A 208 26.89 2.74 12.92
CA PHE A 208 25.75 2.10 13.59
C PHE A 208 25.15 0.99 12.73
N ALA A 209 24.96 1.22 11.42
CA ALA A 209 24.45 0.22 10.49
C ALA A 209 25.41 -0.98 10.30
N GLN A 210 26.71 -0.80 10.57
CA GLN A 210 27.73 -1.86 10.52
C GLN A 210 27.93 -2.57 11.86
N ALA A 211 27.55 -1.94 12.99
CA ALA A 211 27.70 -2.52 14.31
C ALA A 211 26.59 -3.53 14.59
N SER A 212 26.96 -4.78 14.87
CA SER A 212 26.02 -5.88 15.15
C SER A 212 25.37 -5.81 16.55
N SER A 213 25.51 -4.70 17.28
CA SER A 213 25.08 -4.59 18.68
C SER A 213 23.97 -3.57 18.87
N THR A 214 22.90 -4.03 19.53
CA THR A 214 21.66 -3.35 19.89
C THR A 214 21.82 -2.34 21.03
N GLU A 215 22.69 -1.34 20.90
CA GLU A 215 22.67 -0.23 21.87
C GLU A 215 21.59 0.79 21.48
N GLU A 216 20.37 0.57 21.97
CA GLU A 216 19.22 1.48 21.91
C GLU A 216 19.58 2.93 22.33
N ALA A 217 20.56 3.08 23.21
CA ALA A 217 21.10 4.37 23.64
C ALA A 217 21.92 5.11 22.56
N GLN A 218 22.52 4.41 21.58
CA GLN A 218 23.20 5.03 20.44
C GLN A 218 22.19 5.47 19.38
N TRP A 219 21.18 4.63 19.13
CA TRP A 219 20.04 4.95 18.27
C TRP A 219 19.30 6.22 18.71
N THR A 220 18.98 6.31 20.01
CA THR A 220 18.28 7.47 20.59
C THR A 220 19.11 8.75 20.44
N ARG A 221 20.43 8.66 20.63
CA ARG A 221 21.36 9.79 20.44
C ARG A 221 21.49 10.21 18.98
N LEU A 222 21.42 9.28 18.02
CA LEU A 222 21.43 9.60 16.59
C LEU A 222 20.14 10.32 16.17
N LEU A 223 18.99 9.83 16.62
CA LEU A 223 17.70 10.48 16.38
C LEU A 223 17.63 11.87 16.99
N GLU A 224 18.08 12.04 18.24
CA GLU A 224 18.10 13.35 18.91
C GLU A 224 18.96 14.36 18.14
N ARG A 225 20.14 13.94 17.63
CA ARG A 225 21.01 14.81 16.81
C ARG A 225 20.39 15.16 15.45
N LEU A 226 19.68 14.21 14.83
CA LEU A 226 18.91 14.46 13.59
C LEU A 226 17.77 15.46 13.82
N PHE A 227 17.00 15.30 14.89
CA PHE A 227 15.91 16.22 15.23
C PHE A 227 16.42 17.61 15.61
N GLN A 228 17.56 17.70 16.30
CA GLN A 228 18.21 18.98 16.58
C GLN A 228 18.69 19.67 15.29
N ALA A 229 19.27 18.93 14.34
CA ALA A 229 19.67 19.48 13.05
C ALA A 229 18.45 19.97 12.25
N LEU A 230 17.37 19.17 12.21
CA LEU A 230 16.12 19.55 11.57
C LEU A 230 15.52 20.83 12.19
N GLY A 231 15.49 20.91 13.52
CA GLY A 231 15.01 22.10 14.23
C GLY A 231 15.84 23.36 13.95
N ARG A 232 17.17 23.23 13.81
CA ARG A 232 18.04 24.35 13.43
C ARG A 232 17.79 24.82 11.99
N VAL A 233 17.55 23.89 11.07
CA VAL A 233 17.27 24.18 9.65
C VAL A 233 15.88 24.81 9.48
N ASP A 234 14.89 24.35 10.24
CA ASP A 234 13.53 24.89 10.20
C ASP A 234 13.40 26.26 10.86
N ALA A 235 14.26 26.56 11.84
CA ALA A 235 14.33 27.88 12.46
C ALA A 235 14.93 28.97 11.54
N LEU A 236 15.51 28.59 10.38
CA LEU A 236 16.04 29.55 9.42
C LEU A 236 14.91 30.25 8.65
N THR A 237 14.71 31.53 8.96
CA THR A 237 13.83 32.41 8.22
C THR A 237 14.48 32.79 6.88
N ILE A 238 14.05 32.15 5.79
CA ILE A 238 14.55 32.44 4.44
C ILE A 238 13.57 33.38 3.75
N ALA A 239 14.03 34.57 3.36
CA ALA A 239 13.18 35.53 2.67
C ALA A 239 12.81 35.03 1.25
N PRO A 240 11.57 35.29 0.77
CA PRO A 240 11.19 35.00 -0.60
C PRO A 240 12.04 35.84 -1.56
N GLY A 241 12.98 35.19 -2.25
CA GLY A 241 13.97 35.83 -3.13
C GLY A 241 15.42 35.33 -2.96
N TRP A 242 15.71 34.57 -1.90
CA TRP A 242 17.03 33.95 -1.67
C TRP A 242 17.10 32.55 -2.29
N GLY A 243 17.04 32.48 -3.62
CA GLY A 243 16.93 31.21 -4.36
C GLY A 243 18.00 30.17 -4.01
N GLN A 244 19.24 30.60 -3.75
CA GLN A 244 20.31 29.69 -3.32
C GLN A 244 20.09 29.17 -1.90
N ALA A 245 19.69 30.02 -0.95
CA ALA A 245 19.43 29.57 0.42
C ALA A 245 18.24 28.61 0.50
N ILE A 246 17.23 28.81 -0.37
CA ILE A 246 16.11 27.88 -0.51
C ILE A 246 16.58 26.53 -1.07
N ALA A 247 17.45 26.54 -2.09
CA ALA A 247 18.02 25.32 -2.67
C ALA A 247 18.90 24.56 -1.66
N ASP A 248 19.79 25.26 -0.96
CA ASP A 248 20.69 24.67 0.05
C ASP A 248 19.89 24.13 1.24
N ARG A 249 18.84 24.84 1.68
CA ARG A 249 17.91 24.31 2.70
C ARG A 249 17.25 23.02 2.23
N ARG A 250 16.84 22.94 0.96
CA ARG A 250 16.26 21.72 0.39
C ARG A 250 17.25 20.57 0.40
N GLU A 251 18.50 20.82 -0.01
CA GLU A 251 19.56 19.81 0.02
C GLU A 251 19.82 19.28 1.45
N VAL A 252 19.83 20.18 2.46
CA VAL A 252 19.95 19.78 3.85
C VAL A 252 18.77 18.91 4.30
N LEU A 253 17.54 19.29 3.96
CA LEU A 253 16.33 18.55 4.32
C LEU A 253 16.28 17.17 3.63
N ASP A 254 16.68 17.10 2.36
CA ASP A 254 16.75 15.84 1.60
C ASP A 254 17.77 14.88 2.23
N GLU A 255 18.93 15.39 2.67
CA GLU A 255 19.94 14.58 3.35
C GLU A 255 19.48 14.12 4.75
N ILE A 256 18.79 14.97 5.51
CA ILE A 256 18.16 14.60 6.79
C ILE A 256 17.12 13.49 6.57
N HIS A 257 16.26 13.64 5.55
CA HIS A 257 15.24 12.65 5.23
C HIS A 257 15.84 11.32 4.79
N ARG A 258 16.90 11.36 3.98
CA ARG A 258 17.67 10.17 3.59
C ARG A 258 18.22 9.43 4.81
N LEU A 259 18.81 10.15 5.76
CA LEU A 259 19.33 9.58 7.00
C LEU A 259 18.21 8.95 7.86
N GLN A 260 17.04 9.60 7.94
CA GLN A 260 15.85 9.03 8.61
C GLN A 260 15.39 7.72 7.94
N CYS A 261 15.29 7.67 6.62
CA CYS A 261 14.89 6.45 5.91
C CYS A 261 15.88 5.30 6.11
N MET A 262 17.19 5.57 6.12
CA MET A 262 18.20 4.53 6.39
C MET A 262 18.01 3.96 7.79
N LEU A 263 17.81 4.83 8.79
CA LEU A 263 17.55 4.44 10.17
C LEU A 263 16.25 3.59 10.24
N GLU A 264 15.13 4.08 9.72
CA GLU A 264 13.84 3.35 9.75
C GLU A 264 13.89 1.99 9.04
N SER A 265 14.67 1.88 7.97
CA SER A 265 14.87 0.60 7.27
C SER A 265 15.62 -0.43 8.12
N TYR A 266 16.50 0.03 9.02
CA TYR A 266 17.22 -0.82 9.96
C TYR A 266 16.28 -1.33 11.07
N ASN A 267 15.43 -0.46 11.63
CA ASN A 267 14.45 -0.83 12.64
C ASN A 267 13.47 -1.92 12.14
N ARG A 268 13.13 -1.90 10.83
CA ARG A 268 12.30 -2.93 10.20
C ARG A 268 12.99 -4.29 10.03
N ARG A 269 14.33 -4.34 10.01
CA ARG A 269 15.07 -5.61 9.89
C ARG A 269 15.18 -6.37 11.21
N GLU A 270 15.06 -5.68 12.35
CA GLU A 270 15.20 -6.30 13.67
C GLU A 270 13.89 -6.81 14.27
N ASP A 271 12.71 -6.50 13.71
CA ASP A 271 11.42 -7.06 14.16
C ASP A 271 11.08 -8.37 13.41
N PRO A 272 11.31 -9.56 14.00
CA PRO A 272 11.11 -10.84 13.33
C PRO A 272 9.63 -11.24 13.24
N LEU A 273 8.71 -10.42 13.78
CA LEU A 273 7.28 -10.70 13.87
C LEU A 273 6.42 -9.82 12.94
N ALA A 274 7.01 -8.85 12.24
CA ALA A 274 6.27 -8.01 11.30
C ALA A 274 5.83 -8.81 10.06
N GLN A 275 4.54 -9.13 9.97
CA GLN A 275 3.95 -9.73 8.77
C GLN A 275 4.06 -8.77 7.57
N PRO A 276 4.28 -9.27 6.34
CA PRO A 276 4.29 -8.43 5.15
C PRO A 276 2.95 -7.70 5.01
N ALA A 277 3.00 -6.39 4.75
CA ALA A 277 1.83 -5.53 4.56
C ALA A 277 0.88 -6.15 3.52
N SER A 278 -0.42 -6.22 3.85
CA SER A 278 -1.42 -6.80 2.95
C SER A 278 -1.52 -6.02 1.64
N ASP A 279 -1.91 -6.67 0.53
CA ASP A 279 -2.06 -5.99 -0.77
C ASP A 279 -2.96 -4.75 -0.72
N THR A 280 -3.99 -4.78 0.13
CA THR A 280 -4.89 -3.64 0.42
C THR A 280 -4.19 -2.46 1.08
N GLU A 281 -3.27 -2.74 2.00
CA GLU A 281 -2.48 -1.73 2.71
C GLU A 281 -1.46 -1.09 1.76
N GLN A 282 -0.82 -1.91 0.92
CA GLN A 282 0.10 -1.44 -0.12
C GLN A 282 -0.64 -0.57 -1.15
N HIS A 283 -1.84 -0.95 -1.56
CA HIS A 283 -2.65 -0.15 -2.47
C HIS A 283 -3.04 1.21 -1.85
N ALA A 284 -3.47 1.22 -0.59
CA ALA A 284 -3.75 2.48 0.13
C ALA A 284 -2.52 3.38 0.22
N MET A 285 -1.34 2.81 0.50
CA MET A 285 -0.07 3.55 0.49
C MET A 285 0.26 4.15 -0.88
N VAL A 286 0.08 3.39 -1.95
CA VAL A 286 0.36 3.86 -3.33
C VAL A 286 -0.59 5.00 -3.71
N SER A 287 -1.88 4.90 -3.36
CA SER A 287 -2.87 5.94 -3.63
C SER A 287 -2.55 7.24 -2.88
N ILE A 288 -2.19 7.16 -1.59
CA ILE A 288 -1.76 8.34 -0.81
C ILE A 288 -0.48 8.95 -1.39
N ALA A 289 0.50 8.11 -1.73
CA ALA A 289 1.75 8.59 -2.31
C ALA A 289 1.52 9.27 -3.67
N THR A 290 0.59 8.77 -4.47
CA THR A 290 0.23 9.36 -5.77
C THR A 290 -0.41 10.74 -5.59
N GLU A 291 -1.34 10.90 -4.64
CA GLU A 291 -1.91 12.21 -4.33
C GLU A 291 -0.84 13.18 -3.79
N MET A 292 0.04 12.73 -2.88
CA MET A 292 1.15 13.57 -2.41
C MET A 292 2.05 14.05 -3.55
N VAL A 293 2.35 13.18 -4.52
CA VAL A 293 3.13 13.55 -5.71
C VAL A 293 2.43 14.64 -6.52
N HIS A 294 1.11 14.57 -6.70
CA HIS A 294 0.35 15.64 -7.37
C HIS A 294 0.37 16.95 -6.58
N VAL A 295 0.19 16.87 -5.26
CA VAL A 295 0.22 18.05 -4.38
C VAL A 295 1.58 18.75 -4.43
N GLU A 296 2.66 17.99 -4.35
CA GLU A 296 4.03 18.52 -4.31
C GLU A 296 4.52 19.01 -5.67
N ASN A 297 4.24 18.27 -6.75
CA ASN A 297 4.82 18.57 -8.07
C ASN A 297 3.93 19.45 -8.95
N ASP A 298 2.61 19.34 -8.80
CA ASP A 298 1.67 20.07 -9.66
C ASP A 298 1.08 21.27 -8.93
N PHE A 299 0.49 21.06 -7.74
CA PHE A 299 -0.29 22.10 -7.07
C PHE A 299 0.58 23.12 -6.34
N ALA A 300 1.55 22.71 -5.53
CA ALA A 300 2.40 23.65 -4.80
C ALA A 300 3.14 24.63 -5.74
N PRO A 301 3.74 24.20 -6.87
CA PRO A 301 4.35 25.11 -7.82
C PRO A 301 3.34 25.96 -8.60
N ALA A 302 2.12 25.47 -8.83
CA ALA A 302 1.07 26.27 -9.46
C ALA A 302 0.55 27.37 -8.53
N VAL A 303 0.38 27.07 -7.24
CA VAL A 303 0.05 28.04 -6.19
C VAL A 303 1.15 29.09 -6.08
N ALA A 304 2.43 28.68 -6.02
CA ALA A 304 3.56 29.61 -5.97
C ALA A 304 3.58 30.56 -7.19
N ARG A 305 3.42 30.02 -8.41
CA ARG A 305 3.35 30.82 -9.65
C ARG A 305 2.16 31.79 -9.64
N HIS A 306 1.03 31.38 -9.10
CA HIS A 306 -0.15 32.24 -8.97
C HIS A 306 0.14 33.43 -8.05
N LEU A 307 0.76 33.18 -6.89
CA LEU A 307 1.16 34.22 -5.94
C LEU A 307 2.18 35.21 -6.54
N GLU A 308 3.09 34.73 -7.39
CA GLU A 308 4.09 35.58 -8.07
C GLU A 308 3.51 36.45 -9.19
N ARG A 309 2.52 35.95 -9.94
CA ARG A 309 1.99 36.61 -11.14
C ARG A 309 0.89 37.64 -10.86
N GLY A 310 0.38 37.69 -9.63
CA GLY A 310 -0.73 38.54 -9.25
C GLY A 310 -2.11 37.90 -9.53
N PRO A 311 -3.20 38.56 -9.12
CA PRO A 311 -4.50 37.93 -8.93
C PRO A 311 -5.22 37.70 -10.27
N ASP A 312 -4.97 36.57 -10.91
CA ASP A 312 -5.87 36.01 -11.91
C ASP A 312 -6.92 35.13 -11.22
N GLU A 313 -8.09 35.70 -10.93
CA GLU A 313 -9.16 35.05 -10.17
C GLU A 313 -9.61 33.72 -10.82
N ARG A 314 -9.53 33.60 -12.15
CA ARG A 314 -9.92 32.35 -12.84
C ARG A 314 -8.93 31.23 -12.56
N GLN A 315 -7.63 31.54 -12.57
CA GLN A 315 -6.59 30.56 -12.22
C GLN A 315 -6.70 30.15 -10.75
N ARG A 316 -7.00 31.12 -9.87
CA ARG A 316 -7.23 30.85 -8.45
C ARG A 316 -8.39 29.88 -8.23
N SER A 317 -9.56 30.16 -8.81
CA SER A 317 -10.73 29.28 -8.67
C SER A 317 -10.45 27.86 -9.18
N GLY A 318 -9.75 27.72 -10.31
CA GLY A 318 -9.35 26.41 -10.82
C GLY A 318 -8.39 25.66 -9.90
N LEU A 319 -7.45 26.36 -9.25
CA LEU A 319 -6.54 25.75 -8.26
C LEU A 319 -7.26 25.33 -6.98
N ILE A 320 -8.21 26.14 -6.49
CA ILE A 320 -9.04 25.79 -5.33
C ILE A 320 -9.84 24.51 -5.63
N GLU A 321 -10.51 24.46 -6.78
CA GLU A 321 -11.30 23.29 -7.19
C GLU A 321 -10.44 22.01 -7.25
N LEU A 322 -9.22 22.08 -7.82
CA LEU A 322 -8.31 20.94 -7.88
C LEU A 322 -7.82 20.47 -6.50
N LEU A 323 -7.53 21.42 -5.60
CA LEU A 323 -7.13 21.10 -4.22
C LEU A 323 -8.29 20.48 -3.43
N GLU A 324 -9.51 21.01 -3.59
CA GLU A 324 -10.73 20.43 -2.98
C GLU A 324 -11.01 19.02 -3.51
N GLN A 325 -10.88 18.78 -4.81
CA GLN A 325 -11.00 17.43 -5.38
C GLN A 325 -9.96 16.46 -4.81
N SER A 326 -8.76 16.94 -4.51
CA SER A 326 -7.68 16.14 -3.92
C SER A 326 -7.99 15.77 -2.47
N LEU A 327 -8.58 16.69 -1.68
CA LEU A 327 -9.11 16.36 -0.35
C LEU A 327 -10.19 15.28 -0.43
N VAL A 328 -11.11 15.37 -1.38
CA VAL A 328 -12.16 14.35 -1.57
C VAL A 328 -11.56 12.98 -1.91
N ARG A 329 -10.53 12.92 -2.76
CA ARG A 329 -9.84 11.67 -3.10
C ARG A 329 -9.10 11.08 -1.91
N LEU A 330 -8.36 11.91 -1.16
CA LEU A 330 -7.69 11.49 0.07
C LEU A 330 -8.71 10.99 1.12
N ASP A 331 -9.87 11.63 1.22
CA ASP A 331 -10.93 11.24 2.15
C ASP A 331 -11.64 9.93 1.79
N GLY A 332 -11.74 9.62 0.49
CA GLY A 332 -12.28 8.36 -0.01
C GLY A 332 -11.42 7.13 0.29
N ILE A 333 -10.16 7.30 0.72
CA ILE A 333 -9.27 6.18 1.05
C ILE A 333 -9.69 5.58 2.40
N THR A 334 -10.31 4.40 2.34
CA THR A 334 -10.74 3.65 3.54
C THR A 334 -9.51 3.06 4.23
N LEU A 335 -9.29 3.45 5.49
CA LEU A 335 -8.15 2.99 6.29
C LEU A 335 -8.63 2.12 7.43
N LYS A 336 -7.99 0.97 7.63
CA LYS A 336 -8.23 0.15 8.82
C LYS A 336 -7.52 0.74 10.04
N PRO A 337 -8.04 0.51 11.26
CA PRO A 337 -7.44 1.06 12.49
C PRO A 337 -6.00 0.56 12.73
N GLU A 338 -5.64 -0.63 12.26
CA GLU A 338 -4.29 -1.17 12.37
C GLU A 338 -3.24 -0.51 11.44
N TRP A 339 -3.65 0.29 10.44
CA TRP A 339 -2.75 0.91 9.46
C TRP A 339 -2.24 2.29 9.92
N GLU A 340 -1.51 2.34 11.03
CA GLU A 340 -1.06 3.60 11.65
C GLU A 340 -0.12 4.44 10.76
N GLU A 341 0.81 3.80 10.04
CA GLU A 341 1.69 4.49 9.08
C GLU A 341 0.88 5.12 7.94
N VAL A 342 -0.06 4.36 7.36
CA VAL A 342 -0.90 4.81 6.25
C VAL A 342 -1.81 5.97 6.67
N ARG A 343 -2.36 5.92 7.89
CA ARG A 343 -3.14 7.02 8.50
C ARG A 343 -2.30 8.28 8.69
N THR A 344 -1.06 8.12 9.16
CA THR A 344 -0.14 9.24 9.37
C THR A 344 0.20 9.92 8.04
N ARG A 345 0.51 9.13 6.99
CA ARG A 345 0.79 9.67 5.65
C ARG A 345 -0.42 10.36 5.03
N ARG A 346 -1.62 9.78 5.12
CA ARG A 346 -2.86 10.44 4.67
C ARG A 346 -3.05 11.77 5.38
N LYS A 347 -2.84 11.82 6.70
CA LYS A 347 -2.96 13.05 7.49
C LYS A 347 -1.98 14.12 7.00
N CYS A 348 -0.71 13.79 6.79
CA CYS A 348 0.28 14.72 6.25
C CYS A 348 -0.13 15.28 4.87
N ALA A 349 -0.65 14.42 3.99
CA ALA A 349 -1.14 14.83 2.67
C ALA A 349 -2.33 15.81 2.79
N VAL A 350 -3.30 15.51 3.66
CA VAL A 350 -4.45 16.39 3.94
C VAL A 350 -4.00 17.73 4.51
N ASP A 351 -3.09 17.72 5.48
CA ASP A 351 -2.57 18.95 6.10
C ASP A 351 -1.86 19.85 5.07
N GLU A 352 -1.10 19.26 4.14
CA GLU A 352 -0.42 20.01 3.07
C GLU A 352 -1.40 20.62 2.06
N VAL A 353 -2.40 19.87 1.61
CA VAL A 353 -3.46 20.41 0.73
C VAL A 353 -4.21 21.55 1.43
N GLN A 354 -4.53 21.40 2.71
CA GLN A 354 -5.18 22.44 3.50
C GLN A 354 -4.30 23.68 3.66
N ARG A 355 -2.98 23.51 3.83
CA ARG A 355 -2.01 24.61 3.87
C ARG A 355 -2.00 25.41 2.57
N LEU A 356 -2.04 24.75 1.42
CA LEU A 356 -2.10 25.40 0.11
C LEU A 356 -3.41 26.18 -0.09
N LEU A 357 -4.56 25.59 0.27
CA LEU A 357 -5.86 26.27 0.25
C LEU A 357 -5.84 27.54 1.11
N ASN A 358 -5.38 27.44 2.36
CA ASN A 358 -5.25 28.59 3.26
C ASN A 358 -4.32 29.68 2.70
N THR A 359 -3.30 29.30 1.94
CA THR A 359 -2.37 30.25 1.32
C THR A 359 -3.05 31.02 0.18
N LEU A 360 -3.82 30.34 -0.67
CA LEU A 360 -4.62 30.97 -1.72
C LEU A 360 -5.68 31.91 -1.14
N ASP A 361 -6.32 31.54 -0.03
CA ASP A 361 -7.32 32.39 0.61
C ASP A 361 -6.73 33.65 1.22
N ARG A 362 -5.62 33.54 1.97
CA ARG A 362 -4.91 34.71 2.51
C ARG A 362 -4.45 35.70 1.43
N SER A 363 -4.09 35.20 0.25
CA SER A 363 -3.68 36.06 -0.87
C SER A 363 -4.80 36.96 -1.39
N SER A 364 -6.05 36.56 -1.20
CA SER A 364 -7.21 37.35 -1.63
C SER A 364 -7.60 38.45 -0.65
N GLN A 365 -7.39 38.23 0.64
CA GLN A 365 -7.71 39.20 1.70
C GLN A 365 -6.81 40.42 1.68
N SER A 366 -5.56 40.29 1.21
CA SER A 366 -4.62 41.41 1.15
C SER A 366 -4.93 42.41 0.03
N ALA A 367 -5.79 42.04 -0.93
CA ALA A 367 -6.10 42.84 -2.12
C ALA A 367 -7.38 43.70 -2.00
N THR A 368 -8.24 43.46 -1.00
CA THR A 368 -9.51 44.19 -0.86
C THR A 368 -9.43 45.30 0.19
N PRO A 369 -9.86 46.54 -0.12
CA PRO A 369 -9.99 47.61 0.87
C PRO A 369 -11.04 47.22 1.92
N ASN A 370 -10.79 47.62 3.18
CA ASN A 370 -11.57 47.28 4.38
C ASN A 370 -13.07 47.11 4.10
N PRO A 371 -13.67 45.94 4.47
CA PRO A 371 -15.09 45.72 4.28
C PRO A 371 -15.89 46.76 5.06
N SER A 372 -16.94 47.30 4.44
CA SER A 372 -17.85 48.23 5.12
C SER A 372 -18.44 47.56 6.37
N SER A 373 -18.67 48.31 7.45
CA SER A 373 -19.10 47.75 8.74
C SER A 373 -20.42 46.96 8.68
N ALA A 374 -21.22 47.15 7.62
CA ALA A 374 -22.43 46.38 7.36
C ALA A 374 -22.16 44.90 7.03
N VAL A 375 -21.06 44.59 6.33
CA VAL A 375 -20.70 43.21 5.97
C VAL A 375 -20.22 42.44 7.20
N VAL A 376 -19.43 43.09 8.06
CA VAL A 376 -18.96 42.52 9.33
C VAL A 376 -20.14 42.18 10.25
N GLY A 377 -21.19 43.02 10.28
CA GLY A 377 -22.40 42.73 11.05
C GLY A 377 -23.19 41.52 10.54
N ALA A 378 -23.25 41.31 9.23
CA ALA A 378 -23.94 40.17 8.63
C ALA A 378 -23.21 38.85 8.89
N GLU A 379 -21.88 38.82 8.74
CA GLU A 379 -21.06 37.65 9.07
C GLU A 379 -21.18 37.28 10.55
N GLN A 380 -21.13 38.26 11.46
CA GLN A 380 -21.24 38.01 12.90
C GLN A 380 -22.60 37.42 13.30
N ASN A 381 -23.68 37.83 12.62
CA ASN A 381 -25.02 37.24 12.84
C ASN A 381 -25.08 35.77 12.42
N VAL A 382 -24.42 35.40 11.31
CA VAL A 382 -24.35 34.00 10.87
C VAL A 382 -23.47 33.16 11.79
N ILE A 383 -22.33 33.69 12.24
CA ILE A 383 -21.49 33.05 13.26
C ILE A 383 -22.29 32.80 14.54
N ALA A 384 -23.05 33.78 15.02
CA ALA A 384 -23.90 33.63 16.20
C ALA A 384 -24.97 32.54 16.03
N ARG A 385 -25.53 32.40 14.83
CA ARG A 385 -26.51 31.34 14.50
C ARG A 385 -25.87 29.95 14.46
N ILE A 386 -24.66 29.83 13.92
CA ILE A 386 -23.90 28.57 13.93
C ILE A 386 -23.52 28.18 15.37
N ALA A 387 -23.05 29.14 16.17
CA ALA A 387 -22.72 28.92 17.58
C ALA A 387 -23.95 28.47 18.40
N ALA A 388 -25.12 29.06 18.15
CA ALA A 388 -26.36 28.63 18.79
C ALA A 388 -26.74 27.18 18.44
N GLU A 389 -26.52 26.74 17.20
CA GLU A 389 -26.75 25.32 16.84
C GLU A 389 -25.71 24.38 17.47
N LEU A 390 -24.46 24.81 17.61
CA LEU A 390 -23.45 24.05 18.35
C LEU A 390 -23.85 23.89 19.83
N ASP A 391 -24.36 24.96 20.46
CA ASP A 391 -24.82 24.92 21.85
C ASP A 391 -26.10 24.07 22.00
N ASN A 392 -26.99 24.07 20.99
CA ASN A 392 -28.09 23.11 20.92
C ASN A 392 -27.58 21.67 20.90
N VAL A 393 -26.62 21.33 20.02
CA VAL A 393 -26.02 19.99 19.96
C VAL A 393 -25.38 19.62 21.30
N ARG A 394 -24.61 20.53 21.91
CA ARG A 394 -23.99 20.30 23.22
C ARG A 394 -25.02 20.08 24.32
N SER A 395 -26.12 20.83 24.33
CA SER A 395 -27.20 20.67 25.32
C SER A 395 -28.00 19.38 25.14
N LEU A 396 -28.15 18.88 23.90
CA LEU A 396 -28.73 17.57 23.61
C LEU A 396 -27.83 16.42 24.08
N LEU A 397 -26.50 16.60 24.01
CA LEU A 397 -25.53 15.59 24.38
C LEU A 397 -25.17 15.59 25.87
N ALA A 398 -25.22 16.73 26.55
CA ALA A 398 -24.82 16.85 27.95
C ALA A 398 -25.55 15.86 28.91
N PRO A 399 -26.85 15.57 28.74
CA PRO A 399 -27.53 14.52 29.50
C PRO A 399 -27.06 13.12 29.10
N ALA A 400 -26.90 12.85 27.80
CA ALA A 400 -26.59 11.53 27.27
C ALA A 400 -25.15 11.07 27.63
N VAL A 401 -24.16 11.96 27.50
CA VAL A 401 -22.74 11.66 27.75
C VAL A 401 -22.48 11.31 29.23
N GLY A 402 -23.32 11.79 30.16
CA GLY A 402 -23.22 11.49 31.58
C GLY A 402 -23.93 10.20 32.05
N THR A 403 -24.92 9.70 31.31
CA THR A 403 -25.80 8.59 31.74
C THR A 403 -25.50 7.23 31.12
N PHE A 404 -24.67 7.17 30.08
CA PHE A 404 -24.30 5.90 29.43
C PHE A 404 -23.62 4.82 30.31
N PRO A 405 -23.03 5.06 31.50
CA PRO A 405 -22.40 3.97 32.25
C PRO A 405 -23.32 3.20 33.23
N ARG A 406 -24.66 3.33 33.18
CA ARG A 406 -25.58 2.53 34.04
C ARG A 406 -26.65 1.80 33.23
N PRO A 407 -27.04 0.56 33.59
CA PRO A 407 -28.08 -0.17 32.88
C PRO A 407 -29.47 0.02 33.53
N PRO A 408 -30.38 0.79 32.93
CA PRO A 408 -31.81 0.55 32.99
C PRO A 408 -32.31 -0.12 31.69
N SER A 409 -33.62 -0.34 31.57
CA SER A 409 -34.27 -1.19 30.55
C SER A 409 -33.81 -0.96 29.08
N LEU A 410 -33.41 -2.03 28.40
CA LEU A 410 -32.93 -2.08 26.99
C LEU A 410 -33.82 -1.37 25.95
N GLN A 411 -35.11 -1.13 26.22
CA GLN A 411 -36.01 -0.47 25.28
C GLN A 411 -35.95 1.06 25.33
N THR A 412 -35.63 1.65 26.48
CA THR A 412 -35.50 3.12 26.62
C THR A 412 -34.27 3.63 25.89
N ASP A 413 -33.15 2.89 25.94
CA ASP A 413 -31.88 3.31 25.32
C ASP A 413 -31.95 3.35 23.78
N GLU A 414 -32.70 2.43 23.16
CA GLU A 414 -32.86 2.40 21.70
C GLU A 414 -33.81 3.48 21.18
N GLN A 415 -34.88 3.81 21.94
CA GLN A 415 -35.76 4.93 21.60
C GLN A 415 -35.03 6.26 21.76
N GLU A 416 -34.24 6.43 22.82
CA GLU A 416 -33.39 7.59 23.04
C GLU A 416 -32.32 7.71 21.94
N ARG A 417 -31.66 6.61 21.56
CA ARG A 417 -30.70 6.57 20.45
C ARG A 417 -31.36 7.01 19.13
N ARG A 418 -32.52 6.46 18.78
CA ARG A 418 -33.25 6.87 17.55
C ARG A 418 -33.69 8.33 17.60
N HIS A 419 -34.07 8.81 18.77
CA HIS A 419 -34.41 10.22 18.96
C HIS A 419 -33.17 11.11 18.74
N LEU A 420 -32.02 10.76 19.33
CA LEU A 420 -30.75 11.46 19.16
C LEU A 420 -30.27 11.44 17.70
N LEU A 421 -30.32 10.29 17.03
CA LEU A 421 -29.96 10.17 15.60
C LEU A 421 -30.83 11.08 14.72
N ARG A 422 -32.14 11.14 14.99
CA ARG A 422 -33.04 12.06 14.29
C ARG A 422 -32.69 13.52 14.55
N GLN A 423 -32.47 13.89 15.80
CA GLN A 423 -32.11 15.26 16.18
C GLN A 423 -30.76 15.71 15.59
N LEU A 424 -29.75 14.82 15.55
CA LEU A 424 -28.46 15.11 14.94
C LEU A 424 -28.59 15.26 13.41
N SER A 425 -29.41 14.42 12.76
CA SER A 425 -29.72 14.56 11.33
C SER A 425 -30.45 15.87 11.02
N GLU A 426 -31.48 16.22 11.78
CA GLU A 426 -32.20 17.50 11.65
C GLU A 426 -31.27 18.70 11.89
N THR A 427 -30.24 18.54 12.72
CA THR A 427 -29.25 19.59 12.96
C THR A 427 -28.28 19.75 11.79
N LEU A 428 -27.88 18.66 11.13
CA LEU A 428 -27.12 18.74 9.88
C LEU A 428 -27.92 19.45 8.79
N GLU A 429 -29.20 19.11 8.64
CA GLU A 429 -30.09 19.78 7.67
C GLU A 429 -30.23 21.29 7.96
N ARG A 430 -30.36 21.67 9.25
CA ARG A 430 -30.40 23.08 9.65
C ARG A 430 -29.10 23.81 9.40
N LEU A 431 -27.95 23.18 9.65
CA LEU A 431 -26.63 23.75 9.34
C LEU A 431 -26.43 23.90 7.83
N ASP A 432 -26.94 22.96 7.04
CA ASP A 432 -26.87 23.00 5.58
C ASP A 432 -27.75 24.09 4.97
N ALA A 433 -28.88 24.40 5.61
CA ALA A 433 -29.76 25.51 5.23
C ALA A 433 -29.17 26.91 5.54
N ILE A 434 -28.07 27.01 6.31
CA ILE A 434 -27.38 28.28 6.55
C ILE A 434 -26.58 28.65 5.29
N SER A 435 -27.11 29.59 4.51
CA SER A 435 -26.39 30.23 3.41
C SER A 435 -25.23 31.06 3.97
N ILE A 436 -24.01 30.77 3.52
CA ILE A 436 -22.79 31.50 3.90
C ILE A 436 -22.21 32.11 2.62
N GLU A 437 -21.99 33.43 2.63
CA GLU A 437 -21.34 34.10 1.50
C GLU A 437 -19.89 33.60 1.35
N THR A 438 -19.40 33.55 0.10
CA THR A 438 -18.09 32.96 -0.22
C THR A 438 -16.92 33.70 0.45
N ASN A 439 -17.10 34.95 0.87
CA ASN A 439 -16.10 35.76 1.58
C ASN A 439 -16.16 35.66 3.12
N TRP A 440 -17.10 34.92 3.71
CA TRP A 440 -17.24 34.79 5.18
C TRP A 440 -16.48 33.58 5.72
N GLU A 441 -15.16 33.68 5.80
CA GLU A 441 -14.27 32.58 6.22
C GLU A 441 -14.52 32.11 7.64
N GLN A 442 -14.78 33.03 8.58
CA GLN A 442 -14.97 32.64 9.97
C GLN A 442 -16.27 31.86 10.14
N ALA A 443 -17.35 32.29 9.45
CA ALA A 443 -18.60 31.53 9.43
C ALA A 443 -18.43 30.13 8.81
N ARG A 444 -17.68 29.99 7.72
CA ARG A 444 -17.39 28.67 7.10
C ARG A 444 -16.61 27.76 8.04
N LYS A 445 -15.57 28.30 8.69
CA LYS A 445 -14.74 27.54 9.64
C LYS A 445 -15.54 27.04 10.83
N GLU A 446 -16.38 27.89 11.41
CA GLU A 446 -17.27 27.50 12.51
C GLU A 446 -18.27 26.42 12.05
N ARG A 447 -18.97 26.62 10.92
CA ARG A 447 -19.93 25.62 10.39
C ARG A 447 -19.26 24.27 10.15
N TRP A 448 -18.08 24.25 9.54
CA TRP A 448 -17.34 23.02 9.29
C TRP A 448 -16.97 22.30 10.58
N GLY A 449 -16.53 23.03 11.61
CA GLY A 449 -16.26 22.49 12.94
C GLY A 449 -17.49 21.82 13.55
N VAL A 450 -18.67 22.45 13.46
CA VAL A 450 -19.93 21.85 13.96
C VAL A 450 -20.33 20.62 13.15
N VAL A 451 -20.29 20.69 11.81
CA VAL A 451 -20.67 19.57 10.93
C VAL A 451 -19.77 18.36 11.17
N LYS A 452 -18.47 18.57 11.34
CA LYS A 452 -17.52 17.51 11.67
C LYS A 452 -17.87 16.84 12.99
N ALA A 453 -18.07 17.62 14.05
CA ALA A 453 -18.43 17.09 15.37
C ALA A 453 -19.74 16.29 15.33
N VAL A 454 -20.77 16.78 14.62
CA VAL A 454 -22.06 16.09 14.48
C VAL A 454 -21.91 14.79 13.69
N LYS A 455 -21.13 14.77 12.60
CA LYS A 455 -20.87 13.56 11.82
C LYS A 455 -20.09 12.49 12.61
N GLU A 456 -19.09 12.89 13.38
CA GLU A 456 -18.35 11.99 14.26
C GLU A 456 -19.27 11.34 15.30
N LEU A 457 -20.16 12.12 15.91
CA LEU A 457 -21.17 11.61 16.84
C LEU A 457 -22.21 10.71 16.19
N LEU A 458 -22.64 11.04 14.97
CA LEU A 458 -23.59 10.23 14.22
C LEU A 458 -22.97 8.89 13.83
N GLY A 459 -21.69 8.87 13.46
CA GLY A 459 -20.92 7.65 13.24
C GLY A 459 -20.80 6.80 14.49
N THR A 460 -20.37 7.38 15.63
CA THR A 460 -20.28 6.62 16.89
C THR A 460 -21.63 6.07 17.34
N LEU A 461 -22.71 6.85 17.20
CA LEU A 461 -24.06 6.40 17.52
C LEU A 461 -24.62 5.40 16.50
N GLN A 462 -24.15 5.35 15.26
CA GLN A 462 -24.56 4.34 14.27
C GLN A 462 -23.79 3.03 14.45
N ASP A 463 -22.50 3.12 14.79
CA ASP A 463 -21.59 1.99 14.96
C ASP A 463 -21.77 1.25 16.28
N LEU A 464 -22.50 1.83 17.26
CA LEU A 464 -22.94 1.08 18.42
C LEU A 464 -23.82 -0.09 17.96
N PRO A 465 -23.41 -1.36 18.12
CA PRO A 465 -24.27 -2.49 17.76
C PRO A 465 -25.58 -2.34 18.51
N THR A 466 -26.72 -2.58 17.84
CA THR A 466 -27.99 -2.80 18.53
C THR A 466 -27.80 -4.05 19.39
N CYS A 467 -27.37 -3.81 20.64
CA CYS A 467 -26.94 -4.82 21.60
C CYS A 467 -27.94 -5.98 21.69
N ALA A 468 -29.23 -5.70 21.55
CA ALA A 468 -30.28 -6.70 21.58
C ALA A 468 -30.30 -7.65 20.37
N GLU A 469 -30.03 -7.19 19.15
CA GLU A 469 -30.10 -8.02 17.93
C GLU A 469 -28.85 -8.89 17.78
N GLU A 470 -27.66 -8.31 18.01
CA GLU A 470 -26.42 -9.10 18.05
C GLU A 470 -26.44 -10.09 19.21
N GLN A 471 -26.96 -9.72 20.39
CA GLN A 471 -27.13 -10.67 21.49
C GLN A 471 -28.18 -11.75 21.19
N ALA A 472 -29.29 -11.42 20.55
CA ALA A 472 -30.28 -12.40 20.12
C ALA A 472 -29.68 -13.38 19.10
N ALA A 473 -28.88 -12.88 18.15
CA ALA A 473 -28.15 -13.70 17.19
C ALA A 473 -27.07 -14.56 17.87
N LEU A 474 -26.33 -14.02 18.83
CA LEU A 474 -25.36 -14.76 19.65
C LEU A 474 -26.05 -15.85 20.48
N HIS A 475 -27.22 -15.58 21.06
CA HIS A 475 -28.01 -16.57 21.79
C HIS A 475 -28.58 -17.66 20.88
N ALA A 476 -29.13 -17.28 19.72
CA ALA A 476 -29.60 -18.23 18.71
C ALA A 476 -28.44 -19.12 18.22
N PHE A 477 -27.28 -18.51 17.97
CA PHE A 477 -26.07 -19.22 17.57
C PHE A 477 -25.54 -20.15 18.67
N ALA A 478 -25.50 -19.70 19.92
CA ALA A 478 -25.07 -20.52 21.06
C ALA A 478 -26.03 -21.69 21.30
N SER A 479 -27.33 -21.47 21.17
CA SER A 479 -28.37 -22.51 21.22
C SER A 479 -28.15 -23.54 20.12
N GLU A 480 -27.92 -23.09 18.89
CA GLU A 480 -27.74 -23.99 17.75
C GLU A 480 -26.43 -24.78 17.82
N ARG A 481 -25.35 -24.14 18.29
CA ARG A 481 -24.11 -24.83 18.62
C ARG A 481 -24.33 -25.91 19.69
N SER A 482 -25.08 -25.62 20.74
CA SER A 482 -25.40 -26.61 21.78
C SER A 482 -26.21 -27.78 21.19
N ASN A 483 -27.18 -27.50 20.32
CA ASN A 483 -27.98 -28.52 19.64
C ASN A 483 -27.13 -29.42 18.73
N THR A 484 -26.26 -28.82 17.91
CA THR A 484 -25.35 -29.58 17.03
C THR A 484 -24.37 -30.43 17.85
N GLN A 485 -23.84 -29.89 18.94
CA GLN A 485 -22.99 -30.65 19.86
C GLN A 485 -23.72 -31.81 20.52
N ALA A 486 -24.97 -31.61 20.97
CA ALA A 486 -25.79 -32.67 21.55
C ALA A 486 -26.14 -33.77 20.54
N LEU A 487 -26.29 -33.44 19.26
CA LEU A 487 -26.51 -34.40 18.18
C LEU A 487 -25.25 -35.18 17.80
N LEU A 488 -24.10 -34.49 17.71
CA LEU A 488 -22.84 -35.08 17.27
C LEU A 488 -22.17 -35.92 18.35
N THR A 489 -22.24 -35.53 19.62
CA THR A 489 -21.54 -36.22 20.72
C THR A 489 -21.87 -37.73 20.81
N PRO A 490 -23.15 -38.16 20.83
CA PRO A 490 -23.46 -39.59 20.85
C PRO A 490 -23.06 -40.29 19.54
N ALA A 491 -23.24 -39.66 18.37
CA ALA A 491 -22.87 -40.26 17.09
C ALA A 491 -21.36 -40.47 16.94
N VAL A 492 -20.55 -39.51 17.43
CA VAL A 492 -19.09 -39.65 17.51
C VAL A 492 -18.71 -40.76 18.50
N THR A 493 -19.39 -40.86 19.63
CA THR A 493 -19.13 -41.91 20.64
C THR A 493 -19.44 -43.30 20.07
N ASP A 494 -20.61 -43.49 19.45
CA ASP A 494 -21.02 -44.73 18.78
C ASP A 494 -20.01 -45.14 17.70
N PHE A 495 -19.53 -44.19 16.91
CA PHE A 495 -18.52 -44.41 15.87
C PHE A 495 -17.16 -44.81 16.45
N LEU A 496 -16.72 -44.18 17.54
CA LEU A 496 -15.45 -44.51 18.20
C LEU A 496 -15.50 -45.89 18.90
N GLU A 497 -16.65 -46.28 19.44
CA GLU A 497 -16.85 -47.59 20.05
C GLU A 497 -16.95 -48.71 19.00
N SER A 498 -17.54 -48.42 17.84
CA SER A 498 -17.80 -49.41 16.78
C SER A 498 -17.73 -48.81 15.37
N PRO A 499 -16.53 -48.56 14.83
CA PRO A 499 -16.38 -47.96 13.51
C PRO A 499 -16.87 -48.94 12.44
N SER A 500 -17.97 -48.59 11.80
CA SER A 500 -18.53 -49.31 10.66
C SER A 500 -18.86 -48.32 9.54
N ASP A 501 -18.86 -48.77 8.29
CA ASP A 501 -19.21 -47.93 7.13
C ASP A 501 -20.58 -47.25 7.31
N ARG A 502 -21.51 -47.94 8.00
CA ARG A 502 -22.84 -47.42 8.34
C ARG A 502 -22.76 -46.25 9.32
N GLU A 503 -21.97 -46.37 10.39
CA GLU A 503 -21.80 -45.29 11.36
C GLU A 503 -20.97 -44.14 10.77
N GLN A 504 -20.00 -44.42 9.90
CA GLN A 504 -19.25 -43.39 9.18
C GLN A 504 -20.17 -42.54 8.29
N LEU A 505 -21.04 -43.19 7.51
CA LEU A 505 -22.01 -42.50 6.66
C LEU A 505 -22.98 -41.65 7.50
N ARG A 506 -23.53 -42.24 8.58
CA ARG A 506 -24.42 -41.54 9.51
C ARG A 506 -23.76 -40.31 10.15
N LEU A 507 -22.50 -40.44 10.58
CA LEU A 507 -21.76 -39.35 11.19
C LEU A 507 -21.43 -38.26 10.16
N SER A 508 -21.07 -38.62 8.93
CA SER A 508 -20.86 -37.65 7.84
C SER A 508 -22.11 -36.84 7.50
N GLU A 509 -23.28 -37.48 7.49
CA GLU A 509 -24.56 -36.82 7.25
C GLU A 509 -24.91 -35.84 8.39
N LEU A 510 -24.70 -36.24 9.65
CA LEU A 510 -24.92 -35.37 10.81
C LEU A 510 -23.96 -34.16 10.83
N LEU A 511 -22.70 -34.33 10.40
CA LEU A 511 -21.74 -33.24 10.28
C LEU A 511 -22.16 -32.24 9.20
N LEU A 512 -22.64 -32.72 8.05
CA LEU A 512 -23.17 -31.86 6.99
C LEU A 512 -24.39 -31.07 7.47
N GLN A 513 -25.34 -31.73 8.12
CA GLN A 513 -26.51 -31.08 8.71
C GLN A 513 -26.12 -30.06 9.78
N ALA A 514 -25.09 -30.33 10.59
CA ALA A 514 -24.60 -29.38 11.58
C ALA A 514 -24.00 -28.12 10.92
N LEU A 515 -23.26 -28.26 9.82
CA LEU A 515 -22.72 -27.13 9.06
C LEU A 515 -23.84 -26.30 8.42
N GLU A 516 -24.82 -26.93 7.78
CA GLU A 516 -25.98 -26.25 7.19
C GLU A 516 -26.78 -25.47 8.24
N ARG A 517 -26.98 -26.05 9.42
CA ARG A 517 -27.69 -25.40 10.55
C ARG A 517 -26.93 -24.20 11.12
N LEU A 518 -25.61 -24.32 11.26
CA LEU A 518 -24.76 -23.19 11.68
C LEU A 518 -24.71 -22.08 10.62
N ASP A 519 -24.81 -22.44 9.34
CA ASP A 519 -24.81 -21.49 8.23
C ASP A 519 -26.14 -20.78 8.02
N ALA A 520 -27.25 -21.44 8.37
CA ALA A 520 -28.60 -20.89 8.33
C ALA A 520 -28.83 -19.76 9.36
N VAL A 521 -27.97 -19.63 10.37
CA VAL A 521 -27.96 -18.45 11.26
C VAL A 521 -27.45 -17.25 10.47
N GLY A 522 -28.37 -16.46 9.93
CA GLY A 522 -28.08 -15.22 9.23
C GLY A 522 -27.38 -14.23 10.16
N LEU A 523 -26.19 -13.79 9.78
CA LEU A 523 -25.41 -12.80 10.53
C LEU A 523 -25.18 -11.57 9.65
N GLU A 524 -25.46 -10.39 10.18
CA GLU A 524 -25.12 -9.15 9.49
C GLU A 524 -23.60 -8.93 9.44
N SER A 525 -23.13 -8.19 8.43
CA SER A 525 -21.70 -7.97 8.21
C SER A 525 -21.01 -7.24 9.37
N ALA A 526 -21.76 -6.43 10.12
CA ALA A 526 -21.29 -5.63 11.25
C ALA A 526 -21.12 -6.43 12.56
N TRP A 527 -21.71 -7.63 12.69
CA TRP A 527 -21.69 -8.42 13.93
C TRP A 527 -20.41 -9.26 14.06
N THR A 528 -19.30 -8.57 14.33
CA THR A 528 -17.95 -9.17 14.35
C THR A 528 -17.82 -10.28 15.40
N GLN A 529 -18.49 -10.16 16.55
CA GLN A 529 -18.43 -11.18 17.60
C GLN A 529 -19.18 -12.44 17.20
N ALA A 530 -20.42 -12.29 16.68
CA ALA A 530 -21.23 -13.41 16.23
C ALA A 530 -20.56 -14.18 15.07
N ARG A 531 -19.93 -13.46 14.13
CA ARG A 531 -19.18 -14.08 13.02
C ARG A 531 -17.93 -14.81 13.49
N THR A 532 -17.26 -14.32 14.53
CA THR A 532 -16.10 -14.98 15.12
C THR A 532 -16.51 -16.26 15.84
N ALA A 533 -17.61 -16.22 16.60
CA ALA A 533 -18.21 -17.40 17.23
C ALA A 533 -18.61 -18.47 16.20
N ARG A 534 -19.22 -18.06 15.07
CA ARG A 534 -19.56 -18.95 13.94
C ARG A 534 -18.33 -19.62 13.33
N ARG A 535 -17.31 -18.84 12.98
CA ARG A 535 -16.07 -19.39 12.41
C ARG A 535 -15.41 -20.40 13.34
N LYS A 536 -15.43 -20.17 14.65
CA LYS A 536 -14.90 -21.11 15.64
C LYS A 536 -15.68 -22.43 15.64
N ALA A 537 -17.02 -22.38 15.69
CA ALA A 537 -17.84 -23.59 15.68
C ALA A 537 -17.73 -24.38 14.37
N VAL A 538 -17.70 -23.70 13.22
CA VAL A 538 -17.49 -24.35 11.92
C VAL A 538 -16.14 -25.08 11.87
N LYS A 539 -15.07 -24.45 12.38
CA LYS A 539 -13.75 -25.09 12.48
C LYS A 539 -13.76 -26.32 13.40
N GLU A 540 -14.51 -26.29 14.51
CA GLU A 540 -14.66 -27.44 15.40
C GLU A 540 -15.37 -28.61 14.69
N VAL A 541 -16.45 -28.35 13.94
CA VAL A 541 -17.15 -29.37 13.16
C VAL A 541 -16.29 -29.93 12.01
N GLN A 542 -15.55 -29.06 11.31
CA GLN A 542 -14.61 -29.47 10.25
C GLN A 542 -13.45 -30.31 10.80
N ALA A 543 -12.93 -29.99 11.99
CA ALA A 543 -11.88 -30.78 12.62
C ALA A 543 -12.36 -32.21 12.95
N LEU A 544 -13.63 -32.38 13.35
CA LEU A 544 -14.22 -33.70 13.53
C LEU A 544 -14.31 -34.45 12.19
N GLN A 545 -14.75 -33.78 11.12
CA GLN A 545 -14.84 -34.37 9.78
C GLN A 545 -13.48 -34.93 9.30
N ILE A 546 -12.40 -34.17 9.48
CA ILE A 546 -11.04 -34.60 9.11
C ILE A 546 -10.59 -35.81 9.94
N SER A 547 -11.02 -35.92 11.20
CA SER A 547 -10.62 -37.00 12.10
C SER A 547 -11.34 -38.33 11.82
N ILE A 548 -12.46 -38.31 11.09
CA ILE A 548 -13.30 -39.48 10.78
C ILE A 548 -12.90 -40.11 9.45
N GLU A 549 -12.18 -39.39 8.60
CA GLU A 549 -11.75 -39.89 7.31
C GLU A 549 -10.66 -40.96 7.51
N PRO A 550 -10.90 -42.23 7.10
CA PRO A 550 -9.91 -43.28 7.30
C PRO A 550 -8.62 -42.93 6.56
N PRO A 551 -7.44 -43.22 7.13
CA PRO A 551 -6.20 -43.03 6.41
C PRO A 551 -6.27 -43.79 5.07
N PRO A 552 -5.94 -43.14 3.94
CA PRO A 552 -6.24 -43.67 2.63
C PRO A 552 -5.59 -45.05 2.46
N PRO A 553 -6.34 -46.07 1.98
CA PRO A 553 -5.73 -47.34 1.60
C PRO A 553 -4.71 -47.06 0.50
N SER A 554 -3.45 -47.40 0.74
CA SER A 554 -2.29 -47.04 -0.09
C SER A 554 -2.26 -47.64 -1.51
N THR A 555 -3.39 -48.05 -2.11
CA THR A 555 -3.41 -48.70 -3.43
C THR A 555 -4.68 -48.45 -4.27
N ALA A 556 -5.20 -47.21 -4.34
CA ALA A 556 -6.25 -46.86 -5.33
C ALA A 556 -6.26 -45.38 -5.77
N SER A 557 -5.15 -44.86 -6.34
CA SER A 557 -5.08 -43.46 -6.81
C SER A 557 -6.01 -43.15 -8.00
N SER A 558 -6.52 -44.15 -8.72
CA SER A 558 -7.24 -43.92 -9.98
C SER A 558 -8.70 -43.46 -9.81
N THR A 559 -9.36 -43.77 -8.69
CA THR A 559 -10.80 -43.44 -8.55
C THR A 559 -11.02 -41.97 -8.20
N GLY A 560 -10.19 -41.40 -7.32
CA GLY A 560 -10.25 -39.98 -6.96
C GLY A 560 -9.92 -39.06 -8.14
N GLU A 561 -8.88 -39.40 -8.91
CA GLU A 561 -8.49 -38.64 -10.10
C GLU A 561 -9.61 -38.61 -11.15
N ASN A 562 -10.27 -39.75 -11.40
CA ASN A 562 -11.39 -39.82 -12.34
C ASN A 562 -12.60 -38.98 -11.91
N LEU A 563 -12.89 -38.90 -10.60
CA LEU A 563 -13.96 -38.03 -10.08
C LEU A 563 -13.61 -36.55 -10.27
N ALA A 564 -12.38 -36.15 -9.96
CA ALA A 564 -11.90 -34.79 -10.18
C ALA A 564 -11.94 -34.41 -11.67
N LEU A 565 -11.47 -35.30 -12.55
CA LEU A 565 -11.54 -35.11 -14.01
C LEU A 565 -12.98 -34.96 -14.50
N SER A 566 -13.91 -35.80 -14.01
CA SER A 566 -15.32 -35.69 -14.37
C SER A 566 -15.95 -34.37 -13.89
N ALA A 567 -15.60 -33.90 -12.69
CA ALA A 567 -16.08 -32.63 -12.16
C ALA A 567 -15.56 -31.45 -13.00
N ILE A 568 -14.26 -31.45 -13.33
CA ILE A 568 -13.64 -30.43 -14.19
C ILE A 568 -14.28 -30.42 -15.58
N ALA A 569 -14.49 -31.60 -16.19
CA ALA A 569 -15.11 -31.71 -17.51
C ALA A 569 -16.57 -31.21 -17.51
N SER A 570 -17.32 -31.47 -16.44
CA SER A 570 -18.67 -30.93 -16.25
C SER A 570 -18.68 -29.40 -16.17
N GLU A 571 -17.78 -28.80 -15.37
CA GLU A 571 -17.67 -27.34 -15.28
C GLU A 571 -17.22 -26.72 -16.61
N MET A 572 -16.30 -27.37 -17.33
CA MET A 572 -15.88 -26.93 -18.65
C MET A 572 -17.02 -26.95 -19.68
N SER A 573 -17.84 -28.00 -19.66
CA SER A 573 -19.05 -28.05 -20.50
C SER A 573 -20.02 -26.90 -20.19
N LYS A 574 -20.20 -26.54 -18.92
CA LYS A 574 -21.03 -25.40 -18.53
C LYS A 574 -20.45 -24.07 -18.99
N ILE A 575 -19.14 -23.84 -18.86
CA ILE A 575 -18.47 -22.63 -19.37
C ILE A 575 -18.69 -22.48 -20.89
N GLN A 576 -18.57 -23.58 -21.64
CA GLN A 576 -18.75 -23.58 -23.10
C GLN A 576 -20.20 -23.39 -23.54
N ASN A 577 -21.16 -23.95 -22.79
CA ASN A 577 -22.58 -23.92 -23.17
C ASN A 577 -23.35 -22.72 -22.60
N GLU A 578 -22.88 -22.12 -21.51
CA GLU A 578 -23.57 -21.03 -20.81
C GLU A 578 -22.81 -19.71 -20.94
N LEU A 579 -21.55 -19.66 -20.46
CA LEU A 579 -20.81 -18.40 -20.34
C LEU A 579 -20.33 -17.88 -21.70
N SER A 580 -19.73 -18.75 -22.52
CA SER A 580 -19.20 -18.36 -23.84
C SER A 580 -20.26 -17.83 -24.80
N PRO A 581 -21.45 -18.46 -24.94
CA PRO A 581 -22.54 -17.93 -25.76
C PRO A 581 -23.13 -16.63 -25.20
N ALA A 582 -23.22 -16.49 -23.87
CA ALA A 582 -23.73 -15.27 -23.24
C ALA A 582 -22.83 -14.06 -23.51
N ILE A 583 -21.50 -14.21 -23.33
CA ILE A 583 -20.52 -13.16 -23.66
C ILE A 583 -20.49 -12.87 -25.17
N THR A 584 -20.60 -13.90 -26.02
CA THR A 584 -20.65 -13.70 -27.47
C THR A 584 -21.93 -12.96 -27.90
N THR A 585 -23.06 -13.25 -27.27
CA THR A 585 -24.33 -12.56 -27.51
C THR A 585 -24.25 -11.11 -27.05
N PHE A 586 -23.70 -10.88 -25.84
CA PHE A 586 -23.45 -9.54 -25.31
C PHE A 586 -22.53 -8.73 -26.23
N ALA A 587 -21.44 -9.30 -26.72
CA ALA A 587 -20.53 -8.63 -27.65
C ALA A 587 -21.22 -8.17 -28.94
N ARG A 588 -22.18 -8.96 -29.47
CA ARG A 588 -22.95 -8.60 -30.66
C ARG A 588 -23.95 -7.48 -30.37
N THR A 589 -24.67 -7.54 -29.24
CA THR A 589 -25.66 -6.53 -28.87
C THR A 589 -25.02 -5.23 -28.37
N PHE A 590 -23.78 -5.30 -27.87
CA PHE A 590 -22.99 -4.15 -27.44
C PHE A 590 -22.74 -3.13 -28.57
N GLN A 591 -22.84 -3.51 -29.84
CA GLN A 591 -22.70 -2.55 -30.95
C GLN A 591 -23.99 -1.77 -31.25
N LEU A 592 -25.16 -2.21 -30.74
CA LEU A 592 -26.46 -1.78 -31.26
C LEU A 592 -27.35 -1.00 -30.28
N SER A 593 -27.08 -1.01 -28.97
CA SER A 593 -28.07 -0.56 -27.95
C SER A 593 -27.70 0.68 -27.13
N ASP A 594 -28.55 1.17 -26.23
CA ASP A 594 -28.27 2.33 -25.39
C ASP A 594 -27.33 1.99 -24.20
N ARG A 595 -26.65 2.97 -23.58
CA ARG A 595 -25.57 2.72 -22.58
C ARG A 595 -26.03 2.04 -21.27
N GLY A 596 -27.22 2.34 -20.77
CA GLY A 596 -27.68 1.92 -19.44
C GLY A 596 -27.87 0.39 -19.25
N PRO A 597 -28.60 -0.31 -20.13
CA PRO A 597 -28.80 -1.77 -20.03
C PRO A 597 -27.51 -2.60 -20.16
N ARG A 598 -26.45 -2.02 -20.76
CA ARG A 598 -25.20 -2.72 -21.04
C ARG A 598 -24.37 -2.97 -19.79
N GLU A 599 -24.29 -1.98 -18.91
CA GLU A 599 -23.47 -2.08 -17.70
C GLU A 599 -24.02 -3.16 -16.76
N LYS A 600 -25.35 -3.26 -16.66
CA LYS A 600 -26.00 -4.30 -15.86
C LYS A 600 -25.69 -5.70 -16.38
N GLU A 601 -25.75 -5.90 -17.70
CA GLU A 601 -25.44 -7.21 -18.30
C GLU A 601 -23.93 -7.52 -18.23
N ARG A 602 -23.05 -6.51 -18.37
CA ARG A 602 -21.61 -6.64 -18.16
C ARG A 602 -21.29 -7.12 -16.75
N LEU A 603 -21.87 -6.49 -15.73
CA LEU A 603 -21.71 -6.88 -14.33
C LEU A 603 -22.24 -8.29 -14.06
N ARG A 604 -23.41 -8.64 -14.61
CA ARG A 604 -23.99 -9.99 -14.50
C ARG A 604 -23.05 -11.05 -15.09
N LEU A 605 -22.46 -10.81 -16.25
CA LEU A 605 -21.53 -11.74 -16.91
C LEU A 605 -20.19 -11.82 -16.18
N SER A 606 -19.73 -10.72 -15.59
CA SER A 606 -18.54 -10.70 -14.74
C SER A 606 -18.75 -11.55 -13.48
N GLU A 607 -19.90 -11.39 -12.81
CA GLU A 607 -20.27 -12.21 -11.65
C GLU A 607 -20.40 -13.69 -12.01
N LEU A 608 -21.02 -14.01 -13.16
CA LEU A 608 -21.14 -15.38 -13.65
C LEU A 608 -19.75 -16.00 -13.89
N SER A 609 -18.82 -15.25 -14.48
CA SER A 609 -17.43 -15.69 -14.68
C SER A 609 -16.72 -15.97 -13.36
N LEU A 610 -16.90 -15.09 -12.37
CA LEU A 610 -16.30 -15.24 -11.04
C LEU A 610 -16.81 -16.50 -10.32
N ARG A 611 -18.12 -16.78 -10.40
CA ARG A 611 -18.70 -18.03 -9.85
C ARG A 611 -18.11 -19.29 -10.49
N PHE A 612 -17.78 -19.26 -11.79
CA PHE A 612 -17.11 -20.39 -12.43
C PHE A 612 -15.68 -20.59 -11.92
N LEU A 613 -14.93 -19.50 -11.68
CA LEU A 613 -13.59 -19.58 -11.08
C LEU A 613 -13.65 -20.17 -9.67
N GLU A 614 -14.58 -19.69 -8.83
CA GLU A 614 -14.78 -20.22 -7.47
C GLU A 614 -15.12 -21.72 -7.47
N ARG A 615 -16.00 -22.17 -8.39
CA ARG A 615 -16.32 -23.60 -8.53
C ARG A 615 -15.14 -24.44 -8.98
N LEU A 616 -14.31 -23.92 -9.90
CA LEU A 616 -13.09 -24.61 -10.34
C LEU A 616 -12.05 -24.69 -9.21
N ASP A 617 -11.91 -23.64 -8.41
CA ASP A 617 -10.99 -23.59 -7.27
C ASP A 617 -11.42 -24.52 -6.13
N ALA A 618 -12.73 -24.73 -5.96
CA ALA A 618 -13.27 -25.68 -4.99
C ALA A 618 -12.99 -27.17 -5.33
N ILE A 619 -12.61 -27.48 -6.58
CA ILE A 619 -12.24 -28.85 -6.95
C ILE A 619 -10.84 -29.16 -6.40
N SER A 620 -10.79 -29.99 -5.35
CA SER A 620 -9.55 -30.52 -4.79
C SER A 620 -8.83 -31.40 -5.81
N VAL A 621 -7.55 -31.12 -6.04
CA VAL A 621 -6.71 -31.90 -6.94
C VAL A 621 -5.41 -32.22 -6.22
N GLU A 622 -5.16 -33.51 -5.97
CA GLU A 622 -3.97 -33.97 -5.25
C GLU A 622 -2.67 -33.76 -6.03
N SER A 623 -1.55 -33.76 -5.31
CA SER A 623 -0.22 -33.50 -5.85
C SER A 623 0.33 -34.59 -6.81
N GLY A 624 -0.43 -35.66 -7.05
CA GLY A 624 -0.15 -36.69 -8.06
C GLY A 624 -1.07 -36.69 -9.28
N TRP A 625 -2.15 -35.88 -9.32
CA TRP A 625 -3.13 -35.89 -10.41
C TRP A 625 -2.78 -34.84 -11.48
N ASP A 626 -1.74 -35.14 -12.26
CA ASP A 626 -1.22 -34.20 -13.25
C ASP A 626 -2.20 -33.92 -14.39
N ASP A 627 -3.03 -34.89 -14.77
CA ASP A 627 -4.06 -34.69 -15.79
C ASP A 627 -5.19 -33.79 -15.27
N ALA A 628 -5.68 -34.03 -14.05
CA ALA A 628 -6.68 -33.17 -13.42
C ALA A 628 -6.18 -31.73 -13.25
N ARG A 629 -4.93 -31.52 -12.80
CA ARG A 629 -4.33 -30.17 -12.71
C ARG A 629 -4.23 -29.48 -14.07
N ARG A 630 -3.82 -30.22 -15.10
CA ARG A 630 -3.74 -29.68 -16.47
C ARG A 630 -5.12 -29.27 -16.99
N GLN A 631 -6.14 -30.11 -16.81
CA GLN A 631 -7.50 -29.79 -17.24
C GLN A 631 -8.10 -28.61 -16.46
N ARG A 632 -7.94 -28.57 -15.13
CA ARG A 632 -8.40 -27.44 -14.31
C ARG A 632 -7.74 -26.13 -14.75
N LYS A 633 -6.43 -26.14 -14.98
CA LYS A 633 -5.69 -24.97 -15.48
C LYS A 633 -6.17 -24.52 -16.87
N SER A 634 -6.53 -25.45 -17.74
CA SER A 634 -7.12 -25.13 -19.05
C SER A 634 -8.48 -24.45 -18.89
N ALA A 635 -9.34 -24.96 -18.02
CA ALA A 635 -10.65 -24.37 -17.75
C ALA A 635 -10.55 -22.96 -17.17
N VAL A 636 -9.66 -22.75 -16.19
CA VAL A 636 -9.39 -21.41 -15.61
C VAL A 636 -8.93 -20.43 -16.68
N LYS A 637 -8.02 -20.84 -17.57
CA LYS A 637 -7.56 -19.99 -18.68
C LYS A 637 -8.69 -19.62 -19.64
N GLU A 638 -9.62 -20.53 -19.90
CA GLU A 638 -10.77 -20.25 -20.76
C GLU A 638 -11.69 -19.20 -20.13
N VAL A 639 -11.98 -19.30 -18.83
CA VAL A 639 -12.77 -18.28 -18.11
C VAL A 639 -12.05 -16.93 -18.07
N GLN A 640 -10.74 -16.90 -17.81
CA GLN A 640 -9.95 -15.66 -17.80
C GLN A 640 -9.90 -15.00 -19.20
N ALA A 641 -9.81 -15.79 -20.26
CA ALA A 641 -9.86 -15.26 -21.63
C ALA A 641 -11.23 -14.66 -21.95
N LEU A 642 -12.32 -15.28 -21.48
CA LEU A 642 -13.68 -14.77 -21.59
C LEU A 642 -13.86 -13.47 -20.79
N GLN A 643 -13.32 -13.38 -19.58
CA GLN A 643 -13.34 -12.18 -18.74
C GLN A 643 -12.55 -11.03 -19.39
N THR A 644 -11.35 -11.31 -19.90
CA THR A 644 -10.55 -10.30 -20.64
C THR A 644 -11.32 -9.75 -21.85
N ARG A 645 -12.05 -10.62 -22.55
CA ARG A 645 -12.90 -10.21 -23.67
C ARG A 645 -14.12 -9.40 -23.22
N LEU A 646 -14.68 -9.69 -22.06
CA LEU A 646 -15.77 -8.93 -21.46
C LEU A 646 -15.31 -7.54 -20.99
N ASP A 647 -14.11 -7.44 -20.41
CA ASP A 647 -13.52 -6.18 -19.95
C ASP A 647 -13.13 -5.24 -21.10
N ALA A 648 -12.86 -5.79 -22.27
CA ALA A 648 -12.56 -5.04 -23.49
C ALA A 648 -13.82 -4.47 -24.20
N LEU A 649 -15.02 -4.93 -23.82
CA LEU A 649 -16.30 -4.44 -24.31
C LEU A 649 -16.81 -3.34 -23.38
#